data_AF-A0A3D5JVN7-F1
#
_entry.id   AF-A0A3D5JVN7-F1
#
_cell.length_a   1.000
_cell.length_b   1.000
_cell.length_c   1.000
_cell.angle_alpha   90.00
_cell.angle_beta   90.00
_cell.angle_gamma   90.00
#
_symmetry.space_group_name_H-M   'P 1'
#
loop_
_entity.id
_entity.type
_entity.pdbx_description
1 polymer ?
#
loop_
_entity_poly.entity_id
_entity_poly.type
_entity_poly.pdbx_seq_one_letter_code
_entity_poly.pdbx_strand_id
1 'polypeptide(L)'
;MNRLFLSLLIPLGLLTATTNAAVEGHMPVLLQLNEPALVPFYLKQKERSTDGVVLGQAVRQHAKRLANEQDRLAKRLTVRAIRVTKRFTRLTNALRVRVAPAAIPGLAKLPGVQRVERPRAYRLLTKKSVPAVGAKTAWGTRETGFDGKGIRIAVIDSGIDYTHAMFGGAGTRSAYKANDASEMEPGSFPTSKVDGWDFAGKNYDGEDDEPQPDGDPLDRSGYGHGTHVAGIIGGVGVTTKGNPYDGPYHAGLNYDDFKIRPGVAPGAKLFALKIFGDNALGSTGLMLDALEWCADPNADDKFDDRMDVINLSLGSTLGLEEKHEIEAEVFRNLTNLGCVVVAAAGNSNNNNFYLVSAPGVERSVISVGSTKLDGKAQRIASHSARGPSSPHSLLKPEIVAPGELIQSAKMGTGSDGAWFTGSSLATPHVSGAAALARQAYPERTATQIKSLLLNTANPIAHKDGTPYPESLAGAGFLDVAQAVKTTVTAMAEGTDGLTTLSLGDLAFSTPWESSRQIRVTNHGKAAVSFELSVEETVAEQGFSIELPEERTIQVPANDHRLVTVTFKANPKQFDRSGDPLTPEKINGRARSWVYEVSGKIRFDGDDRTLRVPYHAVVRAASKKRATVRKIGLPEEDSVELSLPLRGHSAHPKPLVSVFELAAISPPKGGLDDPADIAADVLAVGVASDYPQVGSVEKTTLYFAIANAGNWTNPHSFIYDPHLQIDTDFNGWVDHELASCSNGGLLKDDLTKSAYVDDVFLSILIRVPRDERGIADAGFLNVFPPDRYDTVPFNNRVMVLPVPAKILGLSDSKTDFDFRVLSLGAEQYGYPEIDRTSMIRYDITEPVVHTAFGIDGTVMHNSNELVRIAVDRRLGKSKNVRPAVMIMHHMNTDAHKVDLVELKLDTDDVDGDGLVDVNELVLYGDLTTTDTPLNTDTDKDGATDADELAAGTDPK
;
A
#
# COMPACT_ATOMS: atom_id res chain seq x y z
N MET A 1 23.04 -2.25 17.49
CA MET A 1 23.58 -0.90 17.77
C MET A 1 24.69 -0.68 16.76
N ASN A 2 24.61 0.41 15.98
CA ASN A 2 25.55 0.91 14.97
C ASN A 2 26.24 -0.12 14.05
N ARG A 3 25.70 -0.31 12.85
CA ARG A 3 26.43 -0.56 11.59
C ARG A 3 25.47 -0.59 10.39
N LEU A 4 25.42 0.52 9.65
CA LEU A 4 25.13 0.61 8.22
C LEU A 4 25.35 2.07 7.79
N PHE A 5 25.69 2.27 6.51
CA PHE A 5 26.08 3.54 5.88
C PHE A 5 27.42 4.18 6.29
N LEU A 6 28.50 3.66 5.69
CA LEU A 6 29.61 4.49 5.19
C LEU A 6 30.35 3.75 4.06
N SER A 7 30.23 4.18 2.80
CA SER A 7 31.04 3.65 1.70
C SER A 7 31.09 4.57 0.48
N LEU A 8 32.09 5.45 0.43
CA LEU A 8 32.58 6.08 -0.80
C LEU A 8 33.97 6.69 -0.55
N LEU A 9 35.03 6.00 -1.01
CA LEU A 9 36.35 6.52 -1.41
C LEU A 9 37.36 5.35 -1.68
N ILE A 10 38.07 5.42 -2.81
CA ILE A 10 39.01 4.44 -3.42
C ILE A 10 39.98 5.29 -4.33
N PRO A 11 41.22 4.91 -4.75
CA PRO A 11 42.08 3.71 -4.51
C PRO A 11 43.56 4.01 -4.09
N LEU A 12 44.33 2.96 -3.71
CA LEU A 12 45.54 2.45 -4.42
C LEU A 12 46.28 1.32 -3.63
N GLY A 13 46.72 0.24 -4.30
CA GLY A 13 47.64 -0.77 -3.73
C GLY A 13 47.58 -2.17 -4.38
N LEU A 14 48.71 -2.72 -4.82
CA LEU A 14 48.80 -3.88 -5.75
C LEU A 14 48.85 -5.29 -5.11
N LEU A 15 48.33 -6.26 -5.89
CA LEU A 15 48.79 -7.66 -6.14
C LEU A 15 48.23 -8.90 -5.37
N THR A 16 47.55 -9.75 -6.17
CA THR A 16 47.54 -11.24 -6.22
C THR A 16 47.11 -12.11 -5.02
N ALA A 17 45.89 -12.68 -5.13
CA ALA A 17 45.65 -14.14 -5.17
C ALA A 17 44.24 -14.41 -5.74
N THR A 18 44.02 -15.56 -6.41
CA THR A 18 42.76 -15.88 -7.09
C THR A 18 41.85 -16.85 -6.33
N THR A 19 40.54 -16.76 -6.62
CA THR A 19 39.42 -17.64 -6.24
C THR A 19 38.82 -17.45 -4.82
N ASN A 20 37.49 -17.31 -4.79
CA ASN A 20 36.61 -17.24 -3.61
C ASN A 20 36.80 -16.06 -2.64
N ALA A 21 36.92 -14.83 -3.17
CA ALA A 21 36.61 -13.62 -2.40
C ALA A 21 35.11 -13.30 -2.47
N ALA A 22 34.52 -12.88 -1.34
CA ALA A 22 33.10 -12.55 -1.23
C ALA A 22 32.70 -11.40 -2.15
N VAL A 23 31.49 -11.48 -2.70
CA VAL A 23 30.90 -10.40 -3.51
C VAL A 23 30.07 -9.50 -2.61
N GLU A 24 30.75 -8.70 -1.77
CA GLU A 24 30.11 -7.62 -1.03
C GLU A 24 29.39 -6.67 -2.02
N GLY A 25 28.14 -6.31 -1.72
CA GLY A 25 27.39 -5.31 -2.49
C GLY A 25 26.71 -5.79 -3.79
N HIS A 26 26.45 -7.10 -3.99
CA HIS A 26 25.52 -7.55 -5.04
C HIS A 26 24.15 -7.97 -4.48
N MET A 27 23.09 -7.35 -5.00
CA MET A 27 21.70 -7.56 -4.55
C MET A 27 20.90 -8.47 -5.50
N PRO A 28 19.85 -9.16 -5.00
CA PRO A 28 18.97 -9.96 -5.82
C PRO A 28 18.02 -9.09 -6.65
N VAL A 29 17.79 -9.48 -7.91
CA VAL A 29 16.90 -8.82 -8.87
C VAL A 29 16.14 -9.89 -9.66
N LEU A 30 14.85 -9.65 -9.93
CA LEU A 30 14.02 -10.42 -10.84
C LEU A 30 14.04 -9.78 -12.23
N LEU A 31 14.23 -10.60 -13.26
CA LEU A 31 14.14 -10.23 -14.66
C LEU A 31 12.98 -11.01 -15.28
N GLN A 32 11.88 -10.35 -15.60
CA GLN A 32 10.76 -10.96 -16.35
C GLN A 32 11.08 -11.00 -17.84
N LEU A 33 10.64 -12.04 -18.54
CA LEU A 33 10.83 -12.24 -19.97
C LEU A 33 9.48 -12.30 -20.71
N ASN A 34 9.52 -12.11 -22.02
CA ASN A 34 8.34 -11.79 -22.84
C ASN A 34 7.38 -12.96 -23.11
N GLU A 35 7.83 -14.22 -23.10
CA GLU A 35 6.91 -15.35 -23.31
C GLU A 35 6.05 -15.59 -22.05
N PRO A 36 4.74 -15.90 -22.19
CA PRO A 36 3.87 -16.17 -21.05
C PRO A 36 4.34 -17.34 -20.17
N ALA A 37 4.04 -17.30 -18.87
CA ALA A 37 4.30 -18.42 -17.97
C ALA A 37 3.41 -19.65 -18.27
N LEU A 38 3.82 -20.84 -17.79
CA LEU A 38 3.15 -22.10 -18.10
C LEU A 38 1.70 -22.17 -17.60
N VAL A 39 1.39 -21.61 -16.44
CA VAL A 39 0.04 -21.64 -15.86
C VAL A 39 -0.95 -20.80 -16.70
N PRO A 40 -0.70 -19.50 -17.00
CA PRO A 40 -1.50 -18.74 -17.97
C PRO A 40 -1.70 -19.45 -19.32
N PHE A 41 -0.64 -20.06 -19.85
CA PHE A 41 -0.73 -20.80 -21.10
C PHE A 41 -1.60 -22.06 -20.96
N TYR A 42 -1.39 -22.87 -19.92
CA TYR A 42 -2.16 -24.08 -19.62
C TYR A 42 -3.66 -23.77 -19.51
N LEU A 43 -4.03 -22.75 -18.72
CA LEU A 43 -5.42 -22.34 -18.54
C LEU A 43 -6.06 -21.96 -19.89
N LYS A 44 -5.37 -21.12 -20.68
CA LYS A 44 -5.81 -20.69 -22.02
C LYS A 44 -5.94 -21.84 -23.03
N GLN A 45 -5.18 -22.93 -22.89
CA GLN A 45 -5.34 -24.13 -23.73
C GLN A 45 -6.45 -25.06 -23.20
N LYS A 46 -6.64 -25.15 -21.88
CA LYS A 46 -7.69 -25.93 -21.22
C LYS A 46 -9.08 -25.40 -21.56
N GLU A 47 -9.27 -24.08 -21.56
CA GLU A 47 -10.50 -23.40 -22.02
C GLU A 47 -10.89 -23.75 -23.46
N ARG A 48 -9.90 -24.03 -24.32
CA ARG A 48 -10.11 -24.41 -25.73
C ARG A 48 -10.48 -25.88 -25.93
N SER A 49 -10.79 -26.61 -24.84
CA SER A 49 -11.22 -28.01 -24.83
C SER A 49 -10.29 -28.96 -25.60
N THR A 50 -8.98 -28.81 -25.39
CA THR A 50 -8.01 -29.80 -25.88
C THR A 50 -8.12 -31.11 -25.10
N ASP A 51 -8.08 -32.23 -25.83
CA ASP A 51 -7.76 -33.56 -25.29
C ASP A 51 -6.55 -33.46 -24.33
N GLY A 52 -6.62 -34.09 -23.15
CA GLY A 52 -5.56 -34.03 -22.14
C GLY A 52 -4.18 -34.44 -22.65
N VAL A 53 -4.10 -35.33 -23.65
CA VAL A 53 -2.84 -35.71 -24.31
C VAL A 53 -2.28 -34.53 -25.13
N VAL A 54 -3.14 -33.84 -25.88
CA VAL A 54 -2.79 -32.67 -26.70
C VAL A 54 -2.41 -31.49 -25.81
N LEU A 55 -3.17 -31.25 -24.74
CA LEU A 55 -2.87 -30.23 -23.73
C LEU A 55 -1.48 -30.45 -23.12
N GLY A 56 -1.19 -31.67 -22.65
CA GLY A 56 0.12 -32.01 -22.10
C GLY A 56 1.27 -31.90 -23.11
N GLN A 57 1.03 -32.19 -24.39
CA GLN A 57 2.04 -31.95 -25.44
C GLN A 57 2.29 -30.46 -25.66
N ALA A 58 1.24 -29.63 -25.71
CA ALA A 58 1.35 -28.18 -25.88
C ALA A 58 2.10 -27.52 -24.71
N VAL A 59 1.80 -27.91 -23.47
CA VAL A 59 2.49 -27.42 -22.26
C VAL A 59 3.99 -27.75 -22.32
N ARG A 60 4.35 -29.02 -22.57
CA ARG A 60 5.78 -29.43 -22.70
C ARG A 60 6.51 -28.74 -23.86
N GLN A 61 5.82 -28.43 -24.96
CA GLN A 61 6.41 -27.63 -26.05
C GLN A 61 6.63 -26.17 -25.63
N HIS A 62 5.74 -25.59 -24.83
CA HIS A 62 5.91 -24.25 -24.30
C HIS A 62 7.00 -24.16 -23.24
N ALA A 63 7.10 -25.13 -22.32
CA ALA A 63 8.19 -25.23 -21.33
C ALA A 63 9.57 -25.20 -22.01
N LYS A 64 9.72 -25.91 -23.13
CA LYS A 64 10.93 -25.84 -23.96
C LYS A 64 11.17 -24.47 -24.59
N ARG A 65 10.11 -23.71 -24.96
CA ARG A 65 10.26 -22.32 -25.44
C ARG A 65 10.74 -21.38 -24.34
N LEU A 66 10.18 -21.47 -23.13
CA LEU A 66 10.61 -20.68 -21.96
C LEU A 66 12.07 -20.98 -21.58
N ALA A 67 12.43 -22.27 -21.47
CA ALA A 67 13.81 -22.68 -21.19
C ALA A 67 14.80 -22.11 -22.22
N ASN A 68 14.46 -22.19 -23.53
CA ASN A 68 15.27 -21.62 -24.60
C ASN A 68 15.38 -20.09 -24.54
N GLU A 69 14.32 -19.38 -24.15
CA GLU A 69 14.35 -17.93 -23.99
C GLU A 69 15.25 -17.51 -22.82
N GLN A 70 15.03 -18.13 -21.67
CA GLN A 70 15.83 -17.93 -20.46
C GLN A 70 17.30 -18.28 -20.68
N ASP A 71 17.62 -19.34 -21.43
CA ASP A 71 19.01 -19.68 -21.78
C ASP A 71 19.69 -18.62 -22.65
N ARG A 72 18.95 -18.00 -23.58
CA ARG A 72 19.48 -16.88 -24.37
C ARG A 72 19.77 -15.66 -23.49
N LEU A 73 18.94 -15.37 -22.49
CA LEU A 73 19.20 -14.28 -21.55
C LEU A 73 20.34 -14.63 -20.58
N ALA A 74 20.31 -15.80 -19.94
CA ALA A 74 21.34 -16.28 -19.01
C ALA A 74 22.75 -16.20 -19.61
N LYS A 75 22.95 -16.68 -20.86
CA LYS A 75 24.24 -16.58 -21.57
C LYS A 75 24.73 -15.12 -21.71
N ARG A 76 23.82 -14.16 -21.94
CA ARG A 76 24.14 -12.72 -22.04
C ARG A 76 24.42 -12.07 -20.69
N LEU A 77 23.86 -12.60 -19.60
CA LEU A 77 24.12 -12.16 -18.22
C LEU A 77 25.47 -12.68 -17.73
N THR A 78 25.83 -13.94 -18.00
CA THR A 78 27.13 -14.51 -17.64
C THR A 78 28.31 -13.75 -18.25
N VAL A 79 28.18 -13.29 -19.51
CA VAL A 79 29.18 -12.43 -20.17
C VAL A 79 29.38 -11.08 -19.47
N ARG A 80 28.40 -10.64 -18.65
CA ARG A 80 28.45 -9.41 -17.84
C ARG A 80 28.84 -9.68 -16.36
N ALA A 81 29.33 -10.87 -16.04
CA ALA A 81 29.58 -11.36 -14.68
C ALA A 81 28.32 -11.39 -13.77
N ILE A 82 27.12 -11.40 -14.35
CA ILE A 82 25.85 -11.44 -13.59
C ILE A 82 25.44 -12.91 -13.41
N ARG A 83 25.31 -13.34 -12.14
CA ARG A 83 24.96 -14.71 -11.76
C ARG A 83 23.45 -14.89 -11.74
N VAL A 84 22.92 -15.82 -12.53
CA VAL A 84 21.55 -16.32 -12.38
C VAL A 84 21.52 -17.27 -11.18
N THR A 85 20.62 -17.04 -10.22
CA THR A 85 20.47 -17.86 -9.00
C THR A 85 19.19 -18.71 -9.00
N LYS A 86 18.13 -18.28 -9.68
CA LYS A 86 16.89 -19.06 -9.82
C LYS A 86 16.23 -18.82 -11.17
N ARG A 87 15.41 -19.79 -11.61
CA ARG A 87 14.52 -19.71 -12.76
C ARG A 87 13.10 -19.99 -12.31
N PHE A 88 12.17 -19.21 -12.82
CA PHE A 88 10.73 -19.34 -12.61
C PHE A 88 10.09 -19.49 -13.99
N THR A 89 9.13 -20.40 -14.10
CA THR A 89 8.46 -20.68 -15.39
C THR A 89 6.98 -21.01 -15.26
N ARG A 90 6.48 -21.31 -14.06
CA ARG A 90 5.10 -21.78 -13.84
C ARG A 90 4.14 -20.62 -13.75
N LEU A 91 4.41 -19.73 -12.79
CA LEU A 91 3.57 -18.60 -12.41
C LEU A 91 4.07 -17.28 -12.99
N THR A 92 5.37 -17.19 -13.27
CA THR A 92 5.98 -16.09 -14.03
C THR A 92 7.15 -16.63 -14.85
N ASN A 93 7.43 -16.02 -16.01
CA ASN A 93 8.63 -16.34 -16.81
C ASN A 93 9.75 -15.38 -16.40
N ALA A 94 10.53 -15.77 -15.38
CA ALA A 94 11.52 -14.88 -14.80
C ALA A 94 12.83 -15.56 -14.38
N LEU A 95 13.91 -14.76 -14.33
CA LEU A 95 15.20 -15.13 -13.75
C LEU A 95 15.45 -14.31 -12.48
N ARG A 96 15.79 -14.97 -11.37
CA ARG A 96 16.47 -14.28 -10.25
C ARG A 96 17.96 -14.22 -10.54
N VAL A 97 18.54 -13.03 -10.39
CA VAL A 97 19.97 -12.77 -10.61
C VAL A 97 20.56 -12.04 -9.39
N ARG A 98 21.88 -12.15 -9.18
CA ARG A 98 22.63 -11.23 -8.30
C ARG A 98 23.49 -10.30 -9.12
N VAL A 99 23.41 -9.01 -8.82
CA VAL A 99 23.97 -7.92 -9.63
C VAL A 99 24.37 -6.74 -8.75
N ALA A 100 25.45 -6.04 -9.12
CA ALA A 100 25.82 -4.76 -8.50
C ALA A 100 24.74 -3.70 -8.75
N PRO A 101 24.37 -2.85 -7.76
CA PRO A 101 23.35 -1.80 -7.91
C PRO A 101 23.53 -0.94 -9.17
N ALA A 102 24.77 -0.52 -9.46
CA ALA A 102 25.11 0.31 -10.62
C ALA A 102 24.83 -0.35 -11.99
N ALA A 103 24.69 -1.67 -12.06
CA ALA A 103 24.39 -2.38 -13.31
C ALA A 103 22.89 -2.61 -13.54
N ILE A 104 22.02 -2.39 -12.55
CA ILE A 104 20.57 -2.61 -12.63
C ILE A 104 19.91 -1.80 -13.77
N PRO A 105 20.17 -0.49 -13.95
CA PRO A 105 19.55 0.29 -15.03
C PRO A 105 19.89 -0.19 -16.45
N GLY A 106 20.95 -1.00 -16.60
CA GLY A 106 21.32 -1.62 -17.87
C GLY A 106 20.52 -2.89 -18.20
N LEU A 107 19.86 -3.51 -17.21
CA LEU A 107 19.18 -4.81 -17.37
C LEU A 107 17.89 -4.70 -18.19
N ALA A 108 17.09 -3.65 -17.98
CA ALA A 108 15.86 -3.41 -18.72
C ALA A 108 16.10 -3.20 -20.24
N LYS A 109 17.33 -2.82 -20.62
CA LYS A 109 17.74 -2.59 -22.01
C LYS A 109 18.21 -3.87 -22.71
N LEU A 110 18.20 -5.04 -22.05
CA LEU A 110 18.60 -6.32 -22.64
C LEU A 110 17.47 -6.91 -23.49
N PRO A 111 17.70 -7.31 -24.75
CA PRO A 111 16.62 -7.79 -25.61
C PRO A 111 15.93 -9.06 -25.05
N GLY A 112 14.62 -8.99 -24.82
CA GLY A 112 13.83 -10.08 -24.22
C GLY A 112 13.70 -10.00 -22.69
N VAL A 113 14.19 -8.94 -22.05
CA VAL A 113 13.74 -8.54 -20.71
C VAL A 113 12.52 -7.65 -20.87
N GLN A 114 11.42 -8.02 -20.21
CA GLN A 114 10.18 -7.22 -20.12
C GLN A 114 10.26 -6.23 -18.97
N ARG A 115 10.67 -6.71 -17.78
CA ARG A 115 10.65 -5.95 -16.53
C ARG A 115 11.83 -6.33 -15.63
N VAL A 116 12.22 -5.40 -14.76
CA VAL A 116 13.30 -5.55 -13.78
C VAL A 116 12.76 -5.10 -12.42
N GLU A 117 12.66 -6.01 -11.45
CA GLU A 117 12.14 -5.73 -10.10
C GLU A 117 13.12 -6.21 -9.02
N ARG A 118 13.11 -5.60 -7.83
CA ARG A 118 13.75 -6.18 -6.64
C ARG A 118 12.74 -7.12 -5.95
N PRO A 119 13.12 -8.32 -5.45
CA PRO A 119 12.20 -9.12 -4.65
C PRO A 119 11.76 -8.39 -3.38
N ARG A 120 10.50 -8.52 -2.97
CA ARG A 120 9.98 -8.02 -1.70
C ARG A 120 10.65 -8.73 -0.51
N ALA A 121 11.04 -7.95 0.50
CA ALA A 121 11.47 -8.50 1.78
C ALA A 121 10.26 -8.73 2.71
N TYR A 122 10.12 -9.97 3.19
CA TYR A 122 9.05 -10.40 4.10
C TYR A 122 9.56 -10.68 5.51
N ARG A 123 8.71 -10.48 6.53
CA ARG A 123 8.98 -10.77 7.94
C ARG A 123 7.81 -11.52 8.59
N LEU A 124 8.10 -12.31 9.63
CA LEU A 124 7.08 -12.95 10.48
C LEU A 124 6.33 -11.91 11.33
N LEU A 125 5.03 -12.11 11.53
CA LEU A 125 4.15 -11.14 12.18
C LEU A 125 3.67 -11.63 13.57
N THR A 126 4.35 -11.34 14.70
CA THR A 126 4.01 -12.04 15.97
C THR A 126 4.14 -11.27 17.30
N LYS A 127 3.24 -11.57 18.28
CA LYS A 127 3.23 -11.24 19.74
C LYS A 127 2.56 -12.42 20.54
N LYS A 128 2.15 -12.31 21.83
CA LYS A 128 1.73 -13.46 22.72
C LYS A 128 0.32 -13.36 23.42
N SER A 129 -0.56 -14.42 23.47
CA SER A 129 -1.66 -14.75 24.50
C SER A 129 -2.80 -15.80 24.12
N VAL A 130 -4.05 -15.77 24.71
CA VAL A 130 -5.22 -16.75 24.92
C VAL A 130 -6.66 -16.72 24.20
N PRO A 131 -7.31 -17.86 23.80
CA PRO A 131 -8.12 -18.21 22.56
C PRO A 131 -9.64 -17.79 22.48
N ALA A 132 -10.54 -18.09 21.50
CA ALA A 132 -10.70 -19.15 20.45
C ALA A 132 -11.77 -18.83 19.31
N VAL A 133 -12.11 -19.78 18.40
CA VAL A 133 -13.13 -19.69 17.28
C VAL A 133 -14.05 -20.93 17.14
N GLY A 134 -15.19 -20.80 16.45
CA GLY A 134 -16.30 -21.77 16.38
C GLY A 134 -16.30 -22.86 15.28
N ALA A 135 -15.17 -23.50 14.97
CA ALA A 135 -15.06 -24.47 13.86
C ALA A 135 -16.02 -25.69 13.91
N LYS A 136 -16.42 -26.12 15.13
CA LYS A 136 -17.24 -27.32 15.38
C LYS A 136 -18.44 -27.49 14.44
N THR A 137 -19.14 -26.41 14.12
CA THR A 137 -20.40 -26.46 13.36
C THR A 137 -20.22 -26.96 11.92
N ALA A 138 -19.07 -26.70 11.29
CA ALA A 138 -18.78 -27.14 9.92
C ALA A 138 -18.43 -28.63 9.83
N TRP A 139 -17.91 -29.21 10.92
CA TRP A 139 -17.64 -30.66 11.02
C TRP A 139 -18.91 -31.51 11.08
N GLY A 140 -20.09 -30.90 11.28
CA GLY A 140 -21.39 -31.58 11.15
C GLY A 140 -21.63 -32.71 12.16
N THR A 141 -22.14 -33.84 11.69
CA THR A 141 -22.36 -35.07 12.46
C THR A 141 -21.16 -36.02 12.36
N ARG A 142 -21.23 -37.19 13.02
CA ARG A 142 -20.18 -38.23 12.88
C ARG A 142 -20.15 -38.89 11.50
N GLU A 143 -21.19 -38.72 10.70
CA GLU A 143 -21.36 -39.37 9.39
C GLU A 143 -21.36 -38.36 8.23
N THR A 144 -21.62 -37.08 8.51
CA THR A 144 -21.83 -36.03 7.51
C THR A 144 -21.21 -34.70 7.97
N GLY A 145 -20.29 -34.14 7.19
CA GLY A 145 -19.66 -32.85 7.51
C GLY A 145 -18.36 -32.63 6.74
N PHE A 146 -17.68 -31.52 7.06
CA PHE A 146 -16.44 -31.12 6.42
C PHE A 146 -15.33 -30.95 7.46
N ASP A 147 -14.27 -31.76 7.35
CA ASP A 147 -13.08 -31.77 8.22
C ASP A 147 -11.80 -31.33 7.50
N GLY A 148 -11.86 -31.09 6.18
CA GLY A 148 -10.73 -30.79 5.31
C GLY A 148 -10.08 -32.01 4.65
N LYS A 149 -10.59 -33.23 4.88
CA LYS A 149 -10.06 -34.45 4.26
C LYS A 149 -10.01 -34.36 2.73
N GLY A 150 -8.82 -34.63 2.18
CA GLY A 150 -8.53 -34.57 0.75
C GLY A 150 -8.01 -33.21 0.29
N ILE A 151 -8.01 -32.18 1.14
CA ILE A 151 -7.51 -30.84 0.83
C ILE A 151 -6.03 -30.71 1.20
N ARG A 152 -5.24 -30.06 0.33
CA ARG A 152 -3.82 -29.75 0.51
C ARG A 152 -3.67 -28.28 0.88
N ILE A 153 -3.01 -28.01 2.01
CA ILE A 153 -2.81 -26.64 2.51
C ILE A 153 -1.32 -26.37 2.67
N ALA A 154 -0.79 -25.41 1.91
CA ALA A 154 0.56 -24.91 2.13
C ALA A 154 0.62 -23.91 3.28
N VAL A 155 1.65 -24.07 4.11
CA VAL A 155 2.02 -23.17 5.20
C VAL A 155 3.40 -22.61 4.85
N ILE A 156 3.41 -21.43 4.23
CA ILE A 156 4.65 -20.74 3.85
C ILE A 156 5.09 -19.88 5.04
N ASP A 157 6.06 -20.39 5.81
CA ASP A 157 6.40 -19.87 7.14
C ASP A 157 7.80 -20.35 7.60
N SER A 158 8.05 -20.49 8.90
CA SER A 158 9.32 -20.96 9.50
C SER A 158 9.50 -22.49 9.54
N GLY A 159 8.63 -23.26 8.87
CA GLY A 159 8.57 -24.73 8.92
C GLY A 159 7.47 -25.28 9.83
N ILE A 160 7.43 -26.60 10.06
CA ILE A 160 6.51 -27.25 11.02
C ILE A 160 7.26 -28.28 11.86
N ASP A 161 7.12 -28.26 13.20
CA ASP A 161 7.50 -29.38 14.08
C ASP A 161 6.54 -30.56 13.88
N TYR A 162 6.75 -31.34 12.82
CA TYR A 162 5.94 -32.52 12.49
C TYR A 162 6.13 -33.68 13.48
N THR A 163 7.10 -33.62 14.39
CA THR A 163 7.26 -34.59 15.48
C THR A 163 6.26 -34.38 16.63
N HIS A 164 5.66 -33.19 16.69
CA HIS A 164 4.68 -32.79 17.69
C HIS A 164 3.35 -33.57 17.54
N ALA A 165 2.73 -33.93 18.67
CA ALA A 165 1.49 -34.72 18.73
C ALA A 165 0.32 -34.08 17.97
N MET A 166 0.32 -32.74 17.88
CA MET A 166 -0.66 -31.97 17.09
C MET A 166 -0.65 -32.31 15.59
N PHE A 167 0.40 -32.95 15.09
CA PHE A 167 0.52 -33.38 13.69
C PHE A 167 0.61 -34.91 13.54
N GLY A 168 0.22 -35.67 14.57
CA GLY A 168 0.31 -37.13 14.56
C GLY A 168 1.70 -37.70 14.83
N GLY A 169 2.71 -36.85 15.07
CA GLY A 169 4.04 -37.27 15.46
C GLY A 169 4.10 -37.91 16.85
N ALA A 170 5.26 -38.48 17.19
CA ALA A 170 5.48 -39.24 18.42
C ALA A 170 5.25 -38.44 19.73
N GLY A 171 5.18 -37.10 19.66
CA GLY A 171 4.71 -36.28 20.76
C GLY A 171 5.71 -36.10 21.90
N THR A 172 7.00 -36.37 21.66
CA THR A 172 8.06 -36.33 22.67
C THR A 172 9.18 -35.35 22.32
N ARG A 173 9.78 -34.75 23.34
CA ARG A 173 10.97 -33.87 23.20
C ARG A 173 12.19 -34.62 22.67
N SER A 174 12.26 -35.93 22.85
CA SER A 174 13.31 -36.80 22.30
C SER A 174 13.16 -36.99 20.80
N ALA A 175 11.93 -37.11 20.26
CA ALA A 175 11.71 -37.21 18.82
C ALA A 175 12.18 -35.94 18.10
N TYR A 176 11.77 -34.77 18.57
CA TYR A 176 12.23 -33.48 18.04
C TYR A 176 13.77 -33.33 18.09
N LYS A 177 14.41 -33.74 19.18
CA LYS A 177 15.87 -33.65 19.35
C LYS A 177 16.67 -34.67 18.55
N ALA A 178 16.03 -35.73 18.04
CA ALA A 178 16.71 -36.80 17.32
C ALA A 178 16.91 -36.47 15.83
N ASN A 179 16.22 -35.45 15.33
CA ASN A 179 16.34 -34.95 13.96
C ASN A 179 17.57 -34.01 13.84
N ASP A 180 18.22 -33.95 12.68
CA ASP A 180 19.25 -32.95 12.31
C ASP A 180 18.62 -31.81 11.47
N ALA A 181 19.22 -30.61 11.51
CA ALA A 181 18.74 -29.45 10.76
C ALA A 181 19.28 -29.38 9.32
N SER A 182 20.11 -30.34 8.93
CA SER A 182 20.83 -30.35 7.64
C SER A 182 20.76 -31.69 6.90
N GLU A 183 20.08 -32.69 7.48
CA GLU A 183 19.89 -34.01 6.87
C GLU A 183 18.47 -34.52 7.17
N MET A 184 17.69 -34.82 6.13
CA MET A 184 16.40 -35.49 6.27
C MET A 184 16.64 -36.98 6.58
N GLU A 185 16.32 -37.46 7.79
CA GLU A 185 16.57 -38.87 8.10
C GLU A 185 15.64 -39.82 7.33
N PRO A 186 16.14 -41.00 6.92
CA PRO A 186 15.30 -42.00 6.26
C PRO A 186 14.06 -42.40 7.08
N GLY A 187 12.89 -41.92 6.64
CA GLY A 187 11.60 -42.25 7.25
C GLY A 187 11.14 -41.36 8.39
N SER A 188 11.84 -40.26 8.72
CA SER A 188 11.31 -39.22 9.62
C SER A 188 10.30 -38.31 8.92
N PHE A 189 10.54 -38.00 7.64
CA PHE A 189 9.74 -37.13 6.79
C PHE A 189 9.67 -37.67 5.35
N PRO A 190 8.60 -37.39 4.57
CA PRO A 190 7.32 -36.81 4.98
C PRO A 190 6.48 -37.79 5.83
N THR A 191 5.53 -37.23 6.57
CA THR A 191 4.58 -37.99 7.40
C THR A 191 3.23 -38.15 6.70
N SER A 192 2.30 -38.90 7.29
CA SER A 192 0.92 -38.99 6.79
C SER A 192 0.15 -37.66 6.86
N LYS A 193 0.60 -36.72 7.70
CA LYS A 193 -0.08 -35.45 8.00
C LYS A 193 0.61 -34.22 7.41
N VAL A 194 1.95 -34.23 7.41
CA VAL A 194 2.83 -33.12 7.02
C VAL A 194 3.85 -33.60 5.99
N ASP A 195 3.99 -32.82 4.93
CA ASP A 195 4.90 -32.98 3.79
C ASP A 195 5.47 -31.57 3.44
N GLY A 196 6.30 -31.39 2.41
CA GLY A 196 6.83 -30.06 2.04
C GLY A 196 8.33 -29.99 1.75
N TRP A 197 8.94 -28.82 1.96
CA TRP A 197 10.31 -28.50 1.52
C TRP A 197 10.93 -27.30 2.28
N ASP A 198 12.24 -27.31 2.55
CA ASP A 198 12.97 -26.14 3.07
C ASP A 198 13.68 -25.38 1.92
N PHE A 199 13.26 -24.14 1.67
CA PHE A 199 13.87 -23.25 0.67
C PHE A 199 14.98 -22.38 1.26
N ALA A 200 15.02 -22.22 2.58
CA ALA A 200 15.92 -21.33 3.28
C ALA A 200 17.16 -22.06 3.77
N GLY A 201 16.96 -23.19 4.45
CA GLY A 201 17.98 -23.85 5.24
C GLY A 201 18.31 -23.10 6.52
N LYS A 202 19.02 -23.78 7.42
CA LYS A 202 19.28 -23.35 8.81
C LYS A 202 19.75 -21.90 9.00
N ASN A 203 20.73 -21.43 8.22
CA ASN A 203 21.45 -20.19 8.52
C ASN A 203 20.81 -18.92 7.90
N TYR A 204 19.84 -19.08 6.99
CA TYR A 204 19.31 -18.02 6.15
C TYR A 204 18.74 -16.81 6.92
N ASP A 205 19.27 -15.62 6.64
CA ASP A 205 18.85 -14.34 7.23
C ASP A 205 18.12 -13.41 6.24
N GLY A 206 18.27 -13.66 4.94
CA GLY A 206 17.63 -12.91 3.87
C GLY A 206 18.31 -11.61 3.45
N GLU A 207 19.45 -11.27 4.05
CA GLU A 207 20.21 -10.04 3.78
C GLU A 207 21.52 -10.36 3.03
N ASP A 208 22.50 -10.93 3.72
CA ASP A 208 23.86 -11.11 3.19
C ASP A 208 24.15 -12.55 2.70
N ASP A 209 23.40 -13.54 3.19
CA ASP A 209 23.68 -14.94 2.92
C ASP A 209 22.96 -15.53 1.68
N GLU A 210 23.32 -16.77 1.33
CA GLU A 210 22.66 -17.53 0.26
C GLU A 210 21.87 -18.67 0.89
N PRO A 211 20.62 -18.91 0.46
CA PRO A 211 19.82 -20.01 0.97
C PRO A 211 20.51 -21.36 0.73
N GLN A 212 20.29 -22.30 1.64
CA GLN A 212 20.79 -23.67 1.59
C GLN A 212 19.60 -24.65 1.61
N PRO A 213 18.85 -24.79 0.50
CA PRO A 213 17.62 -25.58 0.48
C PRO A 213 17.87 -27.07 0.73
N ASP A 214 16.97 -27.70 1.47
CA ASP A 214 16.99 -29.13 1.76
C ASP A 214 15.57 -29.71 1.89
N GLY A 215 15.50 -31.02 2.15
CA GLY A 215 14.24 -31.77 2.19
C GLY A 215 13.50 -31.75 3.53
N ASP A 216 14.03 -31.10 4.58
CA ASP A 216 13.49 -31.15 5.93
C ASP A 216 12.98 -29.79 6.43
N PRO A 217 11.69 -29.48 6.23
CA PRO A 217 11.08 -28.23 6.69
C PRO A 217 10.76 -28.25 8.20
N LEU A 218 11.53 -28.96 9.04
CA LEU A 218 11.34 -28.92 10.49
C LEU A 218 11.46 -27.47 10.99
N ASP A 219 10.44 -27.01 11.71
CA ASP A 219 10.50 -25.75 12.44
C ASP A 219 11.51 -25.90 13.57
N ARG A 220 12.65 -25.23 13.42
CA ARG A 220 13.68 -25.07 14.46
C ARG A 220 13.82 -23.62 14.87
N SER A 221 12.96 -22.74 14.35
CA SER A 221 13.01 -21.32 14.63
C SER A 221 12.94 -21.07 16.13
N GLY A 222 13.76 -20.18 16.68
CA GLY A 222 13.69 -19.84 18.10
C GLY A 222 12.31 -19.36 18.58
N TYR A 223 11.40 -19.07 17.64
CA TYR A 223 10.02 -18.67 17.85
C TYR A 223 9.00 -19.82 17.75
N GLY A 224 9.17 -20.77 16.83
CA GLY A 224 8.21 -21.83 16.52
C GLY A 224 6.92 -21.34 15.84
N HIS A 225 7.03 -20.39 14.90
CA HIS A 225 5.86 -19.69 14.36
C HIS A 225 5.02 -20.57 13.41
N GLY A 226 5.65 -21.15 12.39
CA GLY A 226 4.96 -22.01 11.42
C GLY A 226 4.30 -23.23 12.08
N THR A 227 4.93 -23.80 13.11
CA THR A 227 4.32 -24.82 13.98
C THR A 227 3.01 -24.36 14.63
N HIS A 228 2.97 -23.13 15.17
CA HIS A 228 1.79 -22.58 15.80
C HIS A 228 0.68 -22.33 14.78
N VAL A 229 1.02 -21.69 13.66
CA VAL A 229 0.13 -21.43 12.51
C VAL A 229 -0.48 -22.72 11.97
N ALA A 230 0.33 -23.73 11.65
CA ALA A 230 -0.11 -25.01 11.11
C ALA A 230 -1.08 -25.75 12.05
N GLY A 231 -0.86 -25.66 13.36
CA GLY A 231 -1.75 -26.24 14.36
C GLY A 231 -3.15 -25.60 14.34
N ILE A 232 -3.25 -24.29 14.11
CA ILE A 232 -4.53 -23.56 13.97
C ILE A 232 -5.27 -24.00 12.70
N ILE A 233 -4.55 -24.12 11.58
CA ILE A 233 -5.14 -24.53 10.29
C ILE A 233 -5.75 -25.92 10.41
N GLY A 234 -4.95 -26.90 10.83
CA GLY A 234 -5.32 -28.31 10.66
C GLY A 234 -4.60 -29.26 11.59
N GLY A 235 -4.15 -28.82 12.77
CA GLY A 235 -3.65 -29.75 13.78
C GLY A 235 -4.74 -30.73 14.22
N VAL A 236 -4.40 -32.01 14.43
CA VAL A 236 -5.38 -33.07 14.77
C VAL A 236 -5.99 -32.91 16.17
N GLY A 237 -5.33 -32.12 17.03
CA GLY A 237 -5.66 -31.97 18.44
C GLY A 237 -4.81 -32.89 19.32
N VAL A 238 -4.56 -32.44 20.54
CA VAL A 238 -3.80 -33.18 21.56
C VAL A 238 -4.72 -33.42 22.74
N THR A 239 -4.94 -34.69 23.08
CA THR A 239 -5.76 -35.11 24.21
C THR A 239 -5.15 -34.68 25.56
N THR A 240 -5.93 -34.67 26.63
CA THR A 240 -5.44 -34.44 28.01
C THR A 240 -4.32 -35.40 28.43
N LYS A 241 -4.20 -36.56 27.77
CA LYS A 241 -3.12 -37.55 27.97
C LYS A 241 -1.82 -37.22 27.21
N GLY A 242 -1.80 -36.16 26.39
CA GLY A 242 -0.66 -35.76 25.56
C GLY A 242 -0.56 -36.46 24.20
N ASN A 243 -1.47 -37.40 23.91
CA ASN A 243 -1.48 -38.13 22.64
C ASN A 243 -2.19 -37.33 21.53
N PRO A 244 -1.81 -37.52 20.25
CA PRO A 244 -2.62 -37.09 19.10
C PRO A 244 -4.06 -37.59 19.22
N TYR A 245 -5.03 -36.83 18.73
CA TYR A 245 -6.40 -37.30 18.56
C TYR A 245 -6.59 -37.97 17.20
N ASP A 246 -7.22 -39.15 17.21
CA ASP A 246 -7.41 -40.06 16.08
C ASP A 246 -8.90 -40.37 15.79
N GLY A 247 -9.81 -39.76 16.56
CA GLY A 247 -11.25 -39.93 16.41
C GLY A 247 -11.90 -39.03 15.35
N PRO A 248 -13.22 -39.20 15.12
CA PRO A 248 -13.96 -38.40 14.14
C PRO A 248 -14.23 -36.96 14.63
N TYR A 249 -14.06 -35.98 13.75
CA TYR A 249 -14.42 -34.59 14.00
C TYR A 249 -15.93 -34.40 13.75
N HIS A 250 -16.64 -33.81 14.71
CA HIS A 250 -18.07 -33.53 14.62
C HIS A 250 -18.46 -32.38 15.58
N ALA A 251 -19.62 -31.75 15.36
CA ALA A 251 -20.05 -30.58 16.14
C ALA A 251 -20.22 -30.86 17.64
N GLY A 252 -20.59 -32.10 17.99
CA GLY A 252 -20.70 -32.59 19.37
C GLY A 252 -19.38 -33.02 20.03
N LEU A 253 -18.21 -32.79 19.43
CA LEU A 253 -16.92 -33.19 20.02
C LEU A 253 -16.68 -32.42 21.33
N ASN A 254 -16.43 -33.13 22.43
CA ASN A 254 -16.12 -32.49 23.71
C ASN A 254 -14.71 -31.87 23.67
N TYR A 255 -14.56 -30.63 24.11
CA TYR A 255 -13.27 -29.93 24.11
C TYR A 255 -12.54 -30.02 25.45
N ASP A 256 -13.18 -30.52 26.51
CA ASP A 256 -12.54 -30.72 27.81
C ASP A 256 -11.61 -31.95 27.81
N ASP A 257 -11.76 -32.84 26.83
CA ASP A 257 -10.89 -34.00 26.59
C ASP A 257 -9.54 -33.60 25.94
N PHE A 258 -9.34 -32.32 25.60
CA PHE A 258 -8.19 -31.81 24.85
C PHE A 258 -7.30 -30.86 25.68
N LYS A 259 -6.00 -31.14 25.67
CA LYS A 259 -4.93 -30.23 26.12
C LYS A 259 -4.67 -29.12 25.09
N ILE A 260 -4.79 -29.46 23.79
CA ILE A 260 -4.76 -28.54 22.66
C ILE A 260 -5.89 -28.96 21.73
N ARG A 261 -6.82 -28.05 21.41
CA ARG A 261 -7.98 -28.35 20.56
C ARG A 261 -7.55 -28.60 19.11
N PRO A 262 -8.30 -29.36 18.30
CA PRO A 262 -8.03 -29.48 16.86
C PRO A 262 -8.07 -28.12 16.16
N GLY A 263 -7.31 -28.00 15.07
CA GLY A 263 -7.39 -26.87 14.14
C GLY A 263 -8.71 -26.85 13.36
N VAL A 264 -8.93 -25.84 12.51
CA VAL A 264 -10.21 -25.65 11.80
C VAL A 264 -10.50 -26.77 10.79
N ALA A 265 -9.49 -27.20 10.03
CA ALA A 265 -9.55 -28.26 9.02
C ALA A 265 -8.62 -29.44 9.39
N PRO A 266 -8.92 -30.19 10.46
CA PRO A 266 -8.00 -31.17 11.05
C PRO A 266 -7.78 -32.43 10.20
N GLY A 267 -8.63 -32.69 9.19
CA GLY A 267 -8.49 -33.76 8.20
C GLY A 267 -7.61 -33.40 6.98
N ALA A 268 -7.25 -32.12 6.78
CA ALA A 268 -6.44 -31.68 5.64
C ALA A 268 -4.97 -32.14 5.73
N LYS A 269 -4.30 -32.33 4.59
CA LYS A 269 -2.84 -32.56 4.54
C LYS A 269 -2.12 -31.21 4.52
N LEU A 270 -1.15 -31.04 5.42
CA LEU A 270 -0.37 -29.80 5.54
C LEU A 270 0.94 -29.93 4.76
N PHE A 271 1.37 -28.84 4.12
CA PHE A 271 2.64 -28.75 3.42
C PHE A 271 3.48 -27.63 4.04
N ALA A 272 4.54 -27.99 4.75
CA ALA A 272 5.48 -27.08 5.38
C ALA A 272 6.44 -26.54 4.31
N LEU A 273 6.31 -25.27 3.95
CA LEU A 273 7.19 -24.61 3.00
C LEU A 273 8.02 -23.57 3.76
N LYS A 274 9.20 -24.00 4.22
CA LYS A 274 10.06 -23.18 5.08
C LYS A 274 10.81 -22.17 4.22
N ILE A 275 10.59 -20.88 4.50
CA ILE A 275 11.23 -19.76 3.78
C ILE A 275 12.01 -18.80 4.69
N PHE A 276 12.10 -19.11 5.98
CA PHE A 276 12.94 -18.43 6.96
C PHE A 276 13.92 -19.44 7.56
N GLY A 277 15.16 -19.02 7.81
CA GLY A 277 16.12 -19.83 8.55
C GLY A 277 15.74 -19.96 10.04
N ASP A 278 16.52 -20.75 10.78
CA ASP A 278 16.28 -21.04 12.19
C ASP A 278 16.43 -19.75 13.06
N ASN A 279 17.15 -18.75 12.55
CA ASN A 279 17.26 -17.40 13.09
C ASN A 279 16.07 -16.51 12.65
N ALA A 280 14.85 -16.88 13.05
CA ALA A 280 13.57 -16.30 12.61
C ALA A 280 13.29 -14.82 12.99
N LEU A 281 14.31 -14.01 13.22
CA LEU A 281 14.25 -12.55 13.27
C LEU A 281 14.67 -11.89 11.94
N GLY A 282 15.22 -12.68 11.00
CA GLY A 282 15.61 -12.22 9.66
C GLY A 282 14.44 -11.91 8.73
N SER A 283 14.76 -11.53 7.50
CA SER A 283 13.81 -11.33 6.41
C SER A 283 13.83 -12.51 5.43
N THR A 284 13.03 -12.46 4.37
CA THR A 284 13.12 -13.45 3.28
C THR A 284 12.69 -12.86 1.94
N GLY A 285 13.41 -13.27 0.89
CA GLY A 285 13.08 -13.04 -0.52
C GLY A 285 12.69 -14.33 -1.27
N LEU A 286 12.33 -15.39 -0.54
CA LEU A 286 12.04 -16.74 -1.08
C LEU A 286 10.55 -17.02 -1.31
N MET A 287 9.68 -16.02 -1.13
CA MET A 287 8.23 -16.13 -1.36
C MET A 287 7.92 -16.76 -2.73
N LEU A 288 8.55 -16.24 -3.78
CA LEU A 288 8.32 -16.70 -5.15
C LEU A 288 8.75 -18.17 -5.39
N ASP A 289 9.79 -18.65 -4.70
CA ASP A 289 10.21 -20.05 -4.77
C ASP A 289 9.13 -20.99 -4.21
N ALA A 290 8.54 -20.64 -3.06
CA ALA A 290 7.48 -21.43 -2.42
C ALA A 290 6.14 -21.32 -3.16
N LEU A 291 5.83 -20.17 -3.76
CA LEU A 291 4.63 -20.00 -4.59
C LEU A 291 4.71 -20.82 -5.90
N GLU A 292 5.85 -20.83 -6.60
CA GLU A 292 6.04 -21.71 -7.78
C GLU A 292 5.93 -23.19 -7.42
N TRP A 293 6.43 -23.60 -6.25
CA TRP A 293 6.26 -24.97 -5.75
C TRP A 293 4.78 -25.29 -5.48
N CYS A 294 4.00 -24.35 -4.93
CA CYS A 294 2.55 -24.56 -4.71
C CYS A 294 1.76 -24.83 -6.00
N ALA A 295 2.24 -24.41 -7.17
CA ALA A 295 1.55 -24.61 -8.44
C ALA A 295 1.74 -26.03 -9.02
N ASP A 296 2.91 -26.62 -8.84
CA ASP A 296 3.30 -27.96 -9.32
C ASP A 296 4.39 -28.53 -8.38
N PRO A 297 3.97 -29.08 -7.21
CA PRO A 297 4.86 -29.63 -6.18
C PRO A 297 5.84 -30.70 -6.65
N ASN A 298 5.44 -31.53 -7.62
CA ASN A 298 6.24 -32.66 -8.09
C ASN A 298 7.15 -32.32 -9.29
N ALA A 299 6.99 -31.13 -9.87
CA ALA A 299 7.74 -30.58 -11.00
C ALA A 299 7.56 -31.29 -12.35
N ASP A 300 6.37 -31.84 -12.66
CA ASP A 300 6.08 -32.57 -13.91
C ASP A 300 5.20 -31.83 -14.94
N ASP A 301 4.99 -30.52 -14.73
CA ASP A 301 4.10 -29.66 -15.52
C ASP A 301 2.60 -30.06 -15.48
N LYS A 302 2.13 -30.85 -14.49
CA LYS A 302 0.70 -31.17 -14.31
C LYS A 302 0.08 -30.56 -13.05
N PHE A 303 -0.49 -29.36 -13.22
CA PHE A 303 -1.09 -28.53 -12.17
C PHE A 303 -2.38 -29.05 -11.47
N ASP A 304 -2.70 -30.34 -11.59
CA ASP A 304 -3.77 -30.99 -10.82
C ASP A 304 -3.29 -31.35 -9.39
N ASP A 305 -1.97 -31.50 -9.20
CA ASP A 305 -1.34 -31.84 -7.92
C ASP A 305 -1.10 -30.62 -6.99
N ARG A 306 -1.31 -29.40 -7.51
CA ARG A 306 -1.18 -28.08 -6.84
C ARG A 306 -1.80 -28.01 -5.44
N MET A 307 -1.41 -26.99 -4.68
CA MET A 307 -2.05 -26.66 -3.40
C MET A 307 -3.48 -26.11 -3.59
N ASP A 308 -4.40 -26.48 -2.70
CA ASP A 308 -5.78 -26.03 -2.75
C ASP A 308 -5.98 -24.72 -1.96
N VAL A 309 -5.22 -24.55 -0.88
CA VAL A 309 -5.17 -23.34 -0.03
C VAL A 309 -3.70 -23.02 0.29
N ILE A 310 -3.36 -21.72 0.32
CA ILE A 310 -2.02 -21.23 0.68
C ILE A 310 -2.17 -20.22 1.82
N ASN A 311 -1.51 -20.49 2.95
CA ASN A 311 -1.51 -19.62 4.13
C ASN A 311 -0.22 -18.81 4.23
N LEU A 312 -0.35 -17.48 4.27
CA LEU A 312 0.76 -16.51 4.37
C LEU A 312 0.65 -15.71 5.68
N SER A 313 1.20 -16.24 6.78
CA SER A 313 1.15 -15.62 8.11
C SER A 313 2.29 -14.62 8.37
N LEU A 314 2.69 -13.91 7.32
CA LEU A 314 3.86 -13.03 7.20
C LEU A 314 3.46 -11.76 6.44
N GLY A 315 4.32 -10.74 6.42
CA GLY A 315 4.07 -9.58 5.58
C GLY A 315 5.19 -8.54 5.53
N SER A 316 4.96 -7.50 4.73
CA SER A 316 5.75 -6.27 4.65
C SER A 316 4.84 -5.07 4.92
N THR A 317 5.14 -4.27 5.95
CA THR A 317 4.30 -3.16 6.46
C THR A 317 4.20 -2.00 5.47
N LEU A 318 3.02 -1.40 5.31
CA LEU A 318 2.70 -0.39 4.27
C LEU A 318 2.76 -0.98 2.84
N GLY A 319 2.01 -2.05 2.59
CA GLY A 319 2.04 -2.77 1.32
C GLY A 319 1.63 -1.91 0.12
N LEU A 320 2.32 -2.08 -1.00
CA LEU A 320 2.04 -1.40 -2.27
C LEU A 320 1.68 -2.45 -3.33
N GLU A 321 0.51 -2.35 -3.94
CA GLU A 321 0.04 -3.35 -4.91
C GLU A 321 0.89 -3.37 -6.20
N GLU A 322 0.95 -2.28 -6.96
CA GLU A 322 1.42 -2.32 -8.35
C GLU A 322 2.95 -2.39 -8.53
N LYS A 323 3.74 -2.13 -7.48
CA LYS A 323 5.21 -2.12 -7.57
C LYS A 323 5.85 -3.51 -7.75
N HIS A 324 5.05 -4.56 -7.64
CA HIS A 324 5.43 -5.91 -8.06
C HIS A 324 4.37 -6.52 -8.99
N GLU A 325 4.36 -6.10 -10.26
CA GLU A 325 3.55 -6.78 -11.25
C GLU A 325 3.93 -8.26 -11.38
N ILE A 326 5.20 -8.63 -11.16
CA ILE A 326 5.63 -10.04 -11.13
C ILE A 326 4.97 -10.80 -9.97
N GLU A 327 4.93 -10.24 -8.77
CA GLU A 327 4.34 -10.90 -7.59
C GLU A 327 2.80 -10.91 -7.63
N ALA A 328 2.19 -9.79 -8.02
CA ALA A 328 0.75 -9.68 -8.26
C ALA A 328 0.29 -10.64 -9.38
N GLU A 329 1.09 -10.81 -10.44
CA GLU A 329 0.87 -11.82 -11.47
C GLU A 329 0.92 -13.24 -10.89
N VAL A 330 1.91 -13.55 -10.06
CA VAL A 330 2.08 -14.87 -9.43
C VAL A 330 0.87 -15.23 -8.56
N PHE A 331 0.38 -14.29 -7.73
CA PHE A 331 -0.84 -14.50 -6.93
C PHE A 331 -2.11 -14.63 -7.78
N ARG A 332 -2.25 -13.81 -8.82
CA ARG A 332 -3.36 -13.88 -9.79
C ARG A 332 -3.35 -15.22 -10.53
N ASN A 333 -2.19 -15.69 -10.96
CA ASN A 333 -2.01 -16.95 -11.68
C ASN A 333 -2.29 -18.16 -10.78
N LEU A 334 -1.88 -18.15 -9.51
CA LEU A 334 -2.28 -19.17 -8.52
C LEU A 334 -3.79 -19.19 -8.27
N THR A 335 -4.40 -18.01 -8.12
CA THR A 335 -5.84 -17.87 -7.89
C THR A 335 -6.64 -18.40 -9.08
N ASN A 336 -6.22 -18.06 -10.30
CA ASN A 336 -6.82 -18.55 -11.54
C ASN A 336 -6.59 -20.05 -11.76
N LEU A 337 -5.45 -20.59 -11.33
CA LEU A 337 -5.20 -22.02 -11.30
C LEU A 337 -6.11 -22.75 -10.29
N GLY A 338 -6.57 -22.04 -9.26
CA GLY A 338 -7.62 -22.46 -8.33
C GLY A 338 -7.16 -22.62 -6.88
N CYS A 339 -5.99 -22.08 -6.52
CA CYS A 339 -5.48 -21.99 -5.14
C CYS A 339 -6.16 -20.84 -4.39
N VAL A 340 -6.68 -21.07 -3.19
CA VAL A 340 -7.18 -19.96 -2.34
C VAL A 340 -6.02 -19.42 -1.52
N VAL A 341 -5.57 -18.19 -1.81
CA VAL A 341 -4.45 -17.54 -1.10
C VAL A 341 -5.00 -16.66 0.02
N VAL A 342 -4.50 -16.85 1.24
CA VAL A 342 -4.94 -16.15 2.45
C VAL A 342 -3.72 -15.55 3.15
N ALA A 343 -3.75 -14.24 3.41
CA ALA A 343 -2.63 -13.51 4.00
C ALA A 343 -3.03 -12.64 5.19
N ALA A 344 -2.09 -12.45 6.11
CA ALA A 344 -2.24 -11.56 7.25
C ALA A 344 -2.30 -10.09 6.81
N ALA A 345 -3.26 -9.34 7.35
CA ALA A 345 -3.36 -7.90 7.07
C ALA A 345 -2.20 -7.07 7.64
N GLY A 346 -1.45 -7.59 8.61
CA GLY A 346 -0.40 -6.85 9.33
C GLY A 346 -0.71 -6.63 10.81
N ASN A 347 0.30 -6.21 11.58
CA ASN A 347 0.25 -6.03 13.04
C ASN A 347 0.57 -4.58 13.47
N SER A 348 0.35 -3.62 12.57
CA SER A 348 0.88 -2.26 12.65
C SER A 348 -0.01 -1.26 13.39
N ASN A 349 -1.07 -1.73 14.06
CA ASN A 349 -2.15 -0.97 14.74
C ASN A 349 -3.39 -0.66 13.90
N ASN A 350 -4.51 -0.39 14.58
CA ASN A 350 -5.85 -0.21 14.00
C ASN A 350 -6.35 1.25 14.02
N ASN A 351 -5.55 2.22 14.46
CA ASN A 351 -5.95 3.62 14.60
C ASN A 351 -5.55 4.50 13.41
N ASN A 352 -4.61 4.05 12.56
CA ASN A 352 -4.05 4.84 11.46
C ASN A 352 -4.40 4.20 10.11
N PHE A 353 -4.51 5.00 9.05
CA PHE A 353 -4.89 4.52 7.72
C PHE A 353 -3.69 3.92 6.93
N TYR A 354 -3.98 3.18 5.86
CA TYR A 354 -2.98 2.62 4.92
C TYR A 354 -1.94 1.65 5.53
N LEU A 355 -2.27 0.99 6.64
CA LEU A 355 -1.34 0.12 7.37
C LEU A 355 -1.30 -1.34 6.88
N VAL A 356 -2.17 -1.74 5.95
CA VAL A 356 -2.24 -3.13 5.46
C VAL A 356 -0.92 -3.57 4.83
N SER A 357 -0.42 -4.72 5.26
CA SER A 357 0.80 -5.32 4.76
C SER A 357 0.62 -5.98 3.39
N ALA A 358 1.67 -5.97 2.58
CA ALA A 358 1.80 -6.95 1.48
C ALA A 358 2.06 -8.35 2.07
N PRO A 359 1.56 -9.45 1.46
CA PRO A 359 0.76 -9.52 0.24
C PRO A 359 -0.76 -9.41 0.50
N GLY A 360 -1.18 -8.96 1.69
CA GLY A 360 -2.60 -8.70 1.98
C GLY A 360 -3.23 -7.64 1.07
N VAL A 361 -2.44 -6.69 0.54
CA VAL A 361 -2.93 -5.66 -0.39
C VAL A 361 -3.40 -6.20 -1.75
N GLU A 362 -2.91 -7.37 -2.18
CA GLU A 362 -3.16 -7.93 -3.52
C GLU A 362 -4.65 -8.27 -3.76
N ARG A 363 -5.24 -7.86 -4.89
CA ARG A 363 -6.67 -8.07 -5.20
C ARG A 363 -7.13 -9.53 -5.10
N SER A 364 -6.30 -10.47 -5.54
CA SER A 364 -6.63 -11.90 -5.58
C SER A 364 -6.51 -12.62 -4.22
N VAL A 365 -5.68 -12.09 -3.31
CA VAL A 365 -5.44 -12.65 -1.98
C VAL A 365 -6.58 -12.26 -1.02
N ILE A 366 -6.93 -13.15 -0.08
CA ILE A 366 -7.84 -12.83 1.03
C ILE A 366 -7.03 -12.19 2.17
N SER A 367 -7.25 -10.91 2.44
CA SER A 367 -6.57 -10.21 3.55
C SER A 367 -7.32 -10.34 4.87
N VAL A 368 -6.64 -10.82 5.92
CA VAL A 368 -7.26 -11.18 7.19
C VAL A 368 -6.80 -10.27 8.34
N GLY A 369 -7.73 -9.45 8.85
CA GLY A 369 -7.54 -8.69 10.07
C GLY A 369 -7.80 -9.51 11.35
N SER A 370 -7.38 -8.98 12.49
CA SER A 370 -7.35 -9.70 13.76
C SER A 370 -8.44 -9.19 14.73
N THR A 371 -9.24 -10.11 15.27
CA THR A 371 -10.12 -9.83 16.42
C THR A 371 -9.56 -10.38 17.73
N LYS A 372 -10.17 -9.92 18.83
CA LYS A 372 -10.04 -10.43 20.19
C LYS A 372 -11.40 -10.76 20.78
N LEU A 373 -11.42 -11.70 21.72
CA LEU A 373 -12.61 -11.96 22.54
C LEU A 373 -12.65 -10.97 23.71
N ASP A 374 -13.79 -10.33 23.91
CA ASP A 374 -14.03 -9.36 24.98
C ASP A 374 -15.39 -9.62 25.64
N GLY A 375 -15.33 -10.34 26.76
CA GLY A 375 -16.49 -11.01 27.36
C GLY A 375 -16.96 -12.17 26.48
N LYS A 376 -18.07 -11.97 25.78
CA LYS A 376 -18.63 -12.92 24.79
C LYS A 376 -18.61 -12.38 23.36
N ALA A 377 -18.23 -11.13 23.15
CA ALA A 377 -18.24 -10.46 21.85
C ALA A 377 -16.85 -10.50 21.21
N GLN A 378 -16.81 -10.60 19.88
CA GLN A 378 -15.59 -10.41 19.10
C GLN A 378 -15.46 -8.92 18.76
N ARG A 379 -14.27 -8.35 18.98
CA ARG A 379 -13.94 -6.94 18.69
C ARG A 379 -12.61 -6.86 17.97
N ILE A 380 -12.37 -5.78 17.21
CA ILE A 380 -11.07 -5.57 16.56
C ILE A 380 -9.96 -5.55 17.60
N ALA A 381 -8.86 -6.26 17.32
CA ALA A 381 -7.66 -6.26 18.13
C ALA A 381 -6.83 -5.01 17.84
N SER A 382 -6.23 -4.38 18.85
CA SER A 382 -5.60 -3.06 18.68
C SER A 382 -4.30 -3.10 17.87
N HIS A 383 -3.76 -4.29 17.57
CA HIS A 383 -2.65 -4.47 16.64
C HIS A 383 -3.08 -4.70 15.19
N SER A 384 -4.36 -5.01 14.92
CA SER A 384 -4.82 -5.35 13.57
C SER A 384 -4.60 -4.17 12.62
N ALA A 385 -3.83 -4.36 11.55
CA ALA A 385 -3.67 -3.32 10.55
C ALA A 385 -5.03 -2.90 9.95
N ARG A 386 -5.22 -1.59 9.78
CA ARG A 386 -6.35 -0.96 9.09
C ARG A 386 -5.95 -0.59 7.66
N GLY A 387 -6.87 -0.66 6.73
CA GLY A 387 -6.68 -0.15 5.37
C GLY A 387 -7.06 1.32 5.20
N PRO A 388 -7.50 1.72 4.00
CA PRO A 388 -7.49 0.93 2.75
C PRO A 388 -6.06 0.54 2.29
N SER A 389 -5.90 -0.22 1.20
CA SER A 389 -4.57 -0.53 0.66
C SER A 389 -3.99 0.60 -0.20
N SER A 390 -2.66 0.63 -0.33
CA SER A 390 -1.95 1.51 -1.25
C SER A 390 -1.59 0.81 -2.57
N PRO A 391 -1.53 1.52 -3.71
CA PRO A 391 -1.76 2.96 -3.84
C PRO A 391 -3.22 3.38 -4.16
N HIS A 392 -4.13 2.46 -4.53
CA HIS A 392 -5.46 2.82 -5.07
C HIS A 392 -6.60 2.93 -4.05
N SER A 393 -6.30 2.98 -2.76
CA SER A 393 -7.30 3.06 -1.68
C SER A 393 -8.36 1.94 -1.71
N LEU A 394 -7.96 0.71 -2.07
CA LEU A 394 -8.88 -0.43 -2.17
C LEU A 394 -9.24 -0.99 -0.79
N LEU A 395 -10.41 -1.63 -0.70
CA LEU A 395 -10.90 -2.23 0.54
C LEU A 395 -10.03 -3.40 1.00
N LYS A 396 -9.27 -3.17 2.06
CA LYS A 396 -8.54 -4.16 2.85
C LYS A 396 -8.59 -3.76 4.34
N PRO A 397 -8.50 -4.71 5.30
CA PRO A 397 -8.63 -6.15 5.11
C PRO A 397 -10.04 -6.52 4.61
N GLU A 398 -10.22 -7.75 4.14
CA GLU A 398 -11.49 -8.20 3.55
C GLU A 398 -12.35 -8.99 4.54
N ILE A 399 -11.74 -9.58 5.56
CA ILE A 399 -12.41 -10.33 6.62
C ILE A 399 -11.60 -10.25 7.90
N VAL A 400 -12.24 -10.49 9.04
CA VAL A 400 -11.54 -10.64 10.32
C VAL A 400 -11.83 -11.98 11.00
N ALA A 401 -10.82 -12.48 11.71
CA ALA A 401 -10.90 -13.71 12.51
C ALA A 401 -10.09 -13.57 13.81
N PRO A 402 -10.28 -14.45 14.81
CA PRO A 402 -9.53 -14.37 16.05
C PRO A 402 -8.03 -14.55 15.82
N GLY A 403 -7.29 -13.51 16.18
CA GLY A 403 -5.83 -13.47 16.08
C GLY A 403 -5.18 -12.82 17.28
N GLU A 404 -5.89 -12.00 18.07
CA GLU A 404 -5.45 -11.71 19.41
C GLU A 404 -5.69 -12.94 20.26
N LEU A 405 -4.65 -13.30 21.01
CA LEU A 405 -4.75 -14.27 22.06
C LEU A 405 -5.16 -15.69 21.52
N ILE A 406 -4.27 -16.57 21.02
CA ILE A 406 -4.63 -17.90 20.44
C ILE A 406 -3.73 -19.06 20.93
N GLN A 407 -4.33 -20.22 21.28
CA GLN A 407 -3.63 -21.48 21.60
C GLN A 407 -3.32 -22.28 20.34
N SER A 408 -2.11 -22.82 20.25
CA SER A 408 -1.76 -23.86 19.28
C SER A 408 -0.53 -24.66 19.75
N ALA A 409 0.01 -25.53 18.91
CA ALA A 409 1.22 -26.30 19.16
C ALA A 409 2.43 -25.43 19.52
N LYS A 410 3.29 -25.95 20.40
CA LYS A 410 4.59 -25.34 20.74
C LYS A 410 5.73 -26.22 20.27
N MET A 411 6.48 -25.72 19.28
CA MET A 411 7.68 -26.33 18.73
C MET A 411 8.63 -26.86 19.82
N GLY A 412 9.17 -28.06 19.61
CA GLY A 412 10.19 -28.68 20.46
C GLY A 412 9.70 -29.16 21.84
N THR A 413 8.38 -29.18 22.06
CA THR A 413 7.79 -29.66 23.32
C THR A 413 7.18 -31.05 23.24
N GLY A 414 6.95 -31.56 22.03
CA GLY A 414 6.25 -32.82 21.78
C GLY A 414 4.72 -32.71 21.91
N SER A 415 4.18 -32.16 23.01
CA SER A 415 2.72 -32.10 23.21
C SER A 415 2.22 -30.88 24.00
N ASP A 416 3.03 -29.84 24.21
CA ASP A 416 2.62 -28.64 24.95
C ASP A 416 2.09 -27.54 24.01
N GLY A 417 1.20 -26.69 24.54
CA GLY A 417 0.67 -25.55 23.79
C GLY A 417 1.46 -24.25 24.00
N ALA A 418 1.35 -23.34 23.04
CA ALA A 418 1.82 -21.95 23.13
C ALA A 418 0.69 -20.97 22.81
N TRP A 419 0.89 -19.74 23.26
CA TRP A 419 -0.09 -18.67 23.33
C TRP A 419 0.43 -17.45 22.54
N PHE A 420 -0.01 -17.27 21.29
CA PHE A 420 0.46 -16.20 20.39
C PHE A 420 -0.63 -15.13 20.13
N THR A 421 -0.24 -14.00 19.55
CA THR A 421 -1.12 -12.89 19.13
C THR A 421 -0.63 -12.30 17.78
N GLY A 422 -1.52 -12.09 16.82
CA GLY A 422 -1.25 -11.42 15.54
C GLY A 422 -2.31 -11.70 14.47
N SER A 423 -2.38 -10.91 13.40
CA SER A 423 -3.16 -11.24 12.20
C SER A 423 -2.66 -12.51 11.50
N SER A 424 -1.39 -12.85 11.68
CA SER A 424 -0.78 -14.16 11.41
C SER A 424 -1.50 -15.36 12.04
N LEU A 425 -2.28 -15.16 13.11
CA LEU A 425 -3.09 -16.18 13.76
C LEU A 425 -4.57 -16.10 13.36
N ALA A 426 -5.04 -14.95 12.90
CA ALA A 426 -6.35 -14.82 12.28
C ALA A 426 -6.37 -15.53 10.91
N THR A 427 -5.31 -15.33 10.12
CA THR A 427 -5.05 -15.93 8.80
C THR A 427 -5.32 -17.44 8.77
N PRO A 428 -4.70 -18.29 9.62
CA PRO A 428 -4.90 -19.74 9.58
C PRO A 428 -6.32 -20.21 9.91
N HIS A 429 -7.13 -19.42 10.64
CA HIS A 429 -8.55 -19.73 10.82
C HIS A 429 -9.32 -19.56 9.50
N VAL A 430 -9.02 -18.53 8.72
CA VAL A 430 -9.60 -18.30 7.38
C VAL A 430 -9.05 -19.33 6.39
N SER A 431 -7.77 -19.69 6.44
CA SER A 431 -7.18 -20.75 5.62
C SER A 431 -7.85 -22.11 5.87
N GLY A 432 -8.09 -22.47 7.13
CA GLY A 432 -8.84 -23.68 7.46
C GLY A 432 -10.31 -23.60 7.00
N ALA A 433 -10.96 -22.45 7.13
CA ALA A 433 -12.32 -22.25 6.62
C ALA A 433 -12.40 -22.33 5.09
N ALA A 434 -11.41 -21.81 4.37
CA ALA A 434 -11.26 -21.96 2.92
C ALA A 434 -11.10 -23.44 2.53
N ALA A 435 -10.37 -24.23 3.32
CA ALA A 435 -10.25 -25.68 3.11
C ALA A 435 -11.59 -26.40 3.30
N LEU A 436 -12.36 -26.07 4.34
CA LEU A 436 -13.70 -26.64 4.54
C LEU A 436 -14.67 -26.24 3.42
N ALA A 437 -14.64 -24.97 2.98
CA ALA A 437 -15.44 -24.49 1.86
C ALA A 437 -15.03 -25.14 0.52
N ARG A 438 -13.73 -25.38 0.29
CA ARG A 438 -13.21 -26.14 -0.85
C ARG A 438 -13.63 -27.61 -0.82
N GLN A 439 -13.69 -28.24 0.36
CA GLN A 439 -14.21 -29.60 0.51
C GLN A 439 -15.72 -29.67 0.25
N ALA A 440 -16.47 -28.65 0.67
CA ALA A 440 -17.90 -28.53 0.42
C ALA A 440 -18.24 -28.26 -1.06
N TYR A 441 -17.37 -27.53 -1.77
CA TYR A 441 -17.57 -27.11 -3.17
C TYR A 441 -16.31 -27.31 -4.02
N PRO A 442 -15.92 -28.57 -4.34
CA PRO A 442 -14.70 -28.86 -5.08
C PRO A 442 -14.61 -28.15 -6.44
N GLU A 443 -15.75 -27.92 -7.09
CA GLU A 443 -15.88 -27.31 -8.41
C GLU A 443 -15.72 -25.78 -8.47
N ARG A 444 -15.83 -25.07 -7.34
CA ARG A 444 -15.82 -23.60 -7.33
C ARG A 444 -14.43 -23.01 -7.63
N THR A 445 -14.37 -21.86 -8.29
CA THR A 445 -13.10 -21.12 -8.46
C THR A 445 -12.57 -20.62 -7.11
N ALA A 446 -11.28 -20.30 -7.02
CA ALA A 446 -10.74 -19.72 -5.79
C ALA A 446 -11.42 -18.39 -5.43
N THR A 447 -11.71 -17.54 -6.42
CA THR A 447 -12.48 -16.30 -6.27
C THR A 447 -13.91 -16.55 -5.76
N GLN A 448 -14.57 -17.64 -6.20
CA GLN A 448 -15.86 -18.05 -5.65
C GLN A 448 -15.73 -18.46 -4.18
N ILE A 449 -14.74 -19.28 -3.80
CA ILE A 449 -14.50 -19.63 -2.38
C ILE A 449 -14.21 -18.38 -1.54
N LYS A 450 -13.39 -17.44 -2.04
CA LYS A 450 -13.19 -16.11 -1.44
C LYS A 450 -14.51 -15.39 -1.22
N SER A 451 -15.34 -15.27 -2.27
CA SER A 451 -16.64 -14.58 -2.17
C SER A 451 -17.56 -15.20 -1.11
N LEU A 452 -17.61 -16.54 -0.96
CA LEU A 452 -18.41 -17.20 0.08
C LEU A 452 -18.03 -16.75 1.48
N LEU A 453 -16.74 -16.80 1.79
CA LEU A 453 -16.20 -16.46 3.11
C LEU A 453 -16.49 -15.01 3.47
N LEU A 454 -16.43 -14.10 2.49
CA LEU A 454 -16.81 -12.70 2.69
C LEU A 454 -18.33 -12.54 2.80
N ASN A 455 -19.11 -13.15 1.91
CA ASN A 455 -20.56 -12.99 1.85
C ASN A 455 -21.27 -13.42 3.13
N THR A 456 -20.78 -14.47 3.78
CA THR A 456 -21.38 -15.00 5.00
C THR A 456 -20.77 -14.42 6.27
N ALA A 457 -19.80 -13.51 6.17
CA ALA A 457 -19.22 -12.86 7.34
C ALA A 457 -20.27 -12.03 8.10
N ASN A 458 -20.16 -12.02 9.42
CA ASN A 458 -21.07 -11.34 10.32
C ASN A 458 -20.49 -9.98 10.74
N PRO A 459 -21.22 -8.86 10.57
CA PRO A 459 -20.79 -7.55 11.08
C PRO A 459 -20.42 -7.60 12.56
N ILE A 460 -19.42 -6.79 12.94
CA ILE A 460 -18.99 -6.62 14.34
C ILE A 460 -18.99 -5.14 14.71
N ALA A 461 -19.14 -4.87 16.02
CA ALA A 461 -19.29 -3.53 16.56
C ALA A 461 -18.38 -3.29 17.76
N HIS A 462 -18.09 -2.02 18.02
CA HIS A 462 -17.38 -1.53 19.18
C HIS A 462 -18.19 -1.73 20.48
N LYS A 463 -17.66 -1.30 21.63
CA LYS A 463 -18.29 -1.51 22.95
C LYS A 463 -19.62 -0.78 23.13
N ASP A 464 -19.75 0.38 22.51
CA ASP A 464 -20.95 1.24 22.50
C ASP A 464 -22.03 0.80 21.49
N GLY A 465 -21.74 -0.20 20.65
CA GLY A 465 -22.64 -0.70 19.61
C GLY A 465 -22.41 -0.10 18.22
N THR A 466 -21.49 0.87 18.08
CA THR A 466 -21.09 1.44 16.78
C THR A 466 -20.47 0.36 15.90
N PRO A 467 -20.98 0.12 14.68
CA PRO A 467 -20.36 -0.79 13.71
C PRO A 467 -18.89 -0.42 13.43
N TYR A 468 -18.01 -1.42 13.24
CA TYR A 468 -16.65 -1.15 12.77
C TYR A 468 -16.66 -0.88 11.26
N PRO A 469 -16.02 0.22 10.79
CA PRO A 469 -15.79 0.49 9.37
C PRO A 469 -15.22 -0.71 8.60
N GLU A 470 -15.58 -0.84 7.33
CA GLU A 470 -15.05 -1.88 6.43
C GLU A 470 -13.52 -1.80 6.32
N SER A 471 -12.91 -0.61 6.40
CA SER A 471 -11.45 -0.45 6.44
C SER A 471 -10.77 -1.12 7.66
N LEU A 472 -11.55 -1.49 8.69
CA LEU A 472 -11.12 -2.24 9.87
C LEU A 472 -11.59 -3.70 9.87
N ALA A 473 -12.87 -3.93 9.57
CA ALA A 473 -13.52 -5.23 9.72
C ALA A 473 -13.70 -6.02 8.41
N GLY A 474 -13.49 -5.38 7.26
CA GLY A 474 -13.86 -5.90 5.96
C GLY A 474 -15.35 -6.27 5.92
N ALA A 475 -15.65 -7.46 5.39
CA ALA A 475 -16.99 -8.03 5.42
C ALA A 475 -17.49 -8.37 6.85
N GLY A 476 -16.59 -8.45 7.83
CA GLY A 476 -16.88 -8.77 9.22
C GLY A 476 -16.19 -10.04 9.69
N PHE A 477 -16.73 -10.62 10.77
CA PHE A 477 -16.21 -11.81 11.42
C PHE A 477 -16.57 -13.10 10.65
N LEU A 478 -15.57 -13.95 10.44
CA LEU A 478 -15.66 -15.24 9.76
C LEU A 478 -16.80 -16.15 10.30
N ASP A 479 -17.75 -16.50 9.42
CA ASP A 479 -18.76 -17.54 9.67
C ASP A 479 -18.50 -18.77 8.78
N VAL A 480 -17.77 -19.73 9.34
CA VAL A 480 -17.48 -20.99 8.65
C VAL A 480 -18.74 -21.83 8.42
N ALA A 481 -19.73 -21.73 9.32
CA ALA A 481 -20.92 -22.57 9.30
C ALA A 481 -21.88 -22.21 8.17
N GLN A 482 -22.00 -20.91 7.86
CA GLN A 482 -22.76 -20.45 6.69
C GLN A 482 -21.96 -20.59 5.39
N ALA A 483 -20.64 -20.35 5.41
CA ALA A 483 -19.79 -20.49 4.23
C ALA A 483 -19.88 -21.89 3.60
N VAL A 484 -19.93 -22.96 4.40
CA VAL A 484 -20.05 -24.36 3.92
C VAL A 484 -21.50 -24.82 3.64
N LYS A 485 -22.50 -23.93 3.80
CA LYS A 485 -23.92 -24.23 3.56
C LYS A 485 -24.50 -23.47 2.37
N THR A 486 -23.99 -22.28 2.03
CA THR A 486 -24.60 -21.48 0.97
C THR A 486 -24.25 -21.95 -0.45
N THR A 487 -25.29 -22.18 -1.25
CA THR A 487 -25.18 -22.47 -2.68
C THR A 487 -25.05 -21.20 -3.52
N VAL A 488 -24.99 -20.02 -2.92
CA VAL A 488 -25.04 -18.73 -3.63
C VAL A 488 -23.80 -17.90 -3.32
N THR A 489 -23.23 -17.30 -4.36
CA THR A 489 -22.11 -16.34 -4.30
C THR A 489 -22.56 -15.00 -4.87
N ALA A 490 -22.25 -13.89 -4.19
CA ALA A 490 -22.46 -12.52 -4.66
C ALA A 490 -21.11 -11.78 -4.68
N MET A 491 -20.67 -11.32 -5.84
CA MET A 491 -19.38 -10.63 -5.99
C MET A 491 -19.47 -9.46 -6.97
N ALA A 492 -18.60 -8.47 -6.81
CA ALA A 492 -18.42 -7.43 -7.81
C ALA A 492 -18.07 -8.02 -9.19
N GLU A 493 -18.67 -7.47 -10.25
CA GLU A 493 -18.52 -7.92 -11.63
C GLU A 493 -17.47 -7.09 -12.37
N GLY A 494 -16.55 -7.77 -13.07
CA GLY A 494 -15.56 -7.11 -13.95
C GLY A 494 -14.40 -6.41 -13.22
N THR A 495 -14.07 -6.82 -11.99
CA THR A 495 -13.17 -6.10 -11.07
C THR A 495 -11.84 -6.81 -10.78
N ASP A 496 -11.28 -7.54 -11.76
CA ASP A 496 -9.93 -8.16 -11.73
C ASP A 496 -9.53 -8.84 -10.39
N GLY A 497 -10.42 -9.67 -9.86
CA GLY A 497 -10.19 -10.47 -8.65
C GLY A 497 -10.69 -9.84 -7.35
N LEU A 498 -11.07 -8.55 -7.34
CA LEU A 498 -11.85 -7.98 -6.24
C LEU A 498 -13.24 -8.61 -6.22
N THR A 499 -13.71 -8.99 -5.03
CA THR A 499 -15.07 -9.49 -4.80
C THR A 499 -15.99 -8.45 -4.17
N THR A 500 -15.47 -7.28 -3.81
CA THR A 500 -16.14 -6.17 -3.11
C THR A 500 -16.33 -4.96 -4.04
N LEU A 501 -17.29 -4.09 -3.74
CA LEU A 501 -17.52 -2.83 -4.46
C LEU A 501 -16.57 -1.73 -3.94
N SER A 502 -15.28 -1.93 -4.11
CA SER A 502 -14.30 -0.90 -3.79
C SER A 502 -14.19 0.11 -4.94
N LEU A 503 -14.32 1.40 -4.63
CA LEU A 503 -14.31 2.48 -5.64
C LEU A 503 -12.99 3.27 -5.67
N GLY A 504 -12.06 2.97 -4.76
CA GLY A 504 -10.79 3.70 -4.60
C GLY A 504 -10.99 5.08 -3.98
N ASP A 505 -10.08 6.01 -4.31
CA ASP A 505 -10.16 7.40 -3.91
C ASP A 505 -10.83 8.30 -4.97
N LEU A 506 -11.71 9.18 -4.49
CA LEU A 506 -12.63 9.94 -5.32
C LEU A 506 -12.66 11.42 -4.89
N ALA A 507 -12.04 12.27 -5.70
CA ALA A 507 -11.98 13.71 -5.50
C ALA A 507 -13.00 14.43 -6.39
N PHE A 508 -14.07 15.00 -5.80
CA PHE A 508 -15.20 15.55 -6.55
C PHE A 508 -15.31 17.07 -6.44
N SER A 509 -15.27 17.76 -7.59
CA SER A 509 -15.53 19.21 -7.69
C SER A 509 -16.95 19.56 -8.13
N THR A 510 -17.71 18.58 -8.62
CA THR A 510 -19.11 18.70 -9.08
C THR A 510 -19.87 17.45 -8.64
N PRO A 511 -21.22 17.44 -8.69
CA PRO A 511 -21.98 16.21 -8.52
C PRO A 511 -21.50 15.10 -9.46
N TRP A 512 -21.55 13.86 -8.97
CA TRP A 512 -21.04 12.67 -9.64
C TRP A 512 -21.99 11.49 -9.43
N GLU A 513 -22.05 10.61 -10.44
CA GLU A 513 -22.79 9.36 -10.41
C GLU A 513 -21.97 8.27 -11.12
N SER A 514 -21.95 7.06 -10.57
CA SER A 514 -21.35 5.90 -11.23
C SER A 514 -21.96 4.59 -10.74
N SER A 515 -22.24 3.67 -11.65
CA SER A 515 -22.77 2.34 -11.33
C SER A 515 -21.68 1.27 -11.28
N ARG A 516 -21.89 0.26 -10.44
CA ARG A 516 -21.19 -1.02 -10.44
C ARG A 516 -22.21 -2.16 -10.50
N GLN A 517 -21.77 -3.37 -10.79
CA GLN A 517 -22.63 -4.55 -10.82
C GLN A 517 -22.16 -5.59 -9.82
N ILE A 518 -23.11 -6.25 -9.17
CA ILE A 518 -22.91 -7.46 -8.37
C ILE A 518 -23.46 -8.64 -9.16
N ARG A 519 -22.62 -9.64 -9.45
CA ARG A 519 -23.04 -10.93 -9.98
C ARG A 519 -23.44 -11.84 -8.83
N VAL A 520 -24.75 -12.10 -8.70
CA VAL A 520 -25.33 -13.09 -7.80
C VAL A 520 -25.51 -14.39 -8.57
N THR A 521 -24.76 -15.44 -8.23
CA THR A 521 -24.80 -16.75 -8.89
C THR A 521 -25.32 -17.81 -7.93
N ASN A 522 -26.33 -18.57 -8.36
CA ASN A 522 -26.92 -19.67 -7.60
C ASN A 522 -26.45 -21.01 -8.16
N HIS A 523 -25.53 -21.67 -7.45
CA HIS A 523 -25.00 -23.00 -7.74
C HIS A 523 -25.92 -24.13 -7.22
N GLY A 524 -27.13 -23.79 -6.77
CA GLY A 524 -28.12 -24.70 -6.22
C GLY A 524 -29.06 -25.30 -7.28
N LYS A 525 -29.81 -26.34 -6.87
CA LYS A 525 -30.76 -27.08 -7.73
C LYS A 525 -32.17 -26.47 -7.78
N ALA A 526 -32.44 -25.46 -6.97
CA ALA A 526 -33.70 -24.72 -6.93
C ALA A 526 -33.43 -23.22 -7.07
N ALA A 527 -34.42 -22.47 -7.58
CA ALA A 527 -34.35 -21.02 -7.59
C ALA A 527 -34.35 -20.48 -6.15
N VAL A 528 -33.67 -19.36 -5.93
CA VAL A 528 -33.60 -18.64 -4.65
C VAL A 528 -34.08 -17.21 -4.85
N SER A 529 -34.66 -16.62 -3.81
CA SER A 529 -35.05 -15.21 -3.79
C SER A 529 -34.31 -14.46 -2.71
N PHE A 530 -34.01 -13.19 -2.96
CA PHE A 530 -33.39 -12.27 -1.99
C PHE A 530 -34.06 -10.90 -2.04
N GLU A 531 -34.28 -10.30 -0.88
CA GLU A 531 -34.62 -8.89 -0.74
C GLU A 531 -33.32 -8.05 -0.62
N LEU A 532 -33.25 -6.95 -1.36
CA LEU A 532 -32.08 -6.09 -1.46
C LEU A 532 -32.18 -4.88 -0.53
N SER A 533 -31.16 -4.69 0.32
CA SER A 533 -31.05 -3.50 1.18
C SER A 533 -29.60 -2.99 1.30
N VAL A 534 -29.44 -1.75 1.78
CA VAL A 534 -28.13 -1.15 2.08
C VAL A 534 -27.94 -1.12 3.59
N GLU A 535 -26.79 -1.58 4.06
CA GLU A 535 -26.34 -1.52 5.46
C GLU A 535 -25.17 -0.54 5.53
N GLU A 536 -25.45 0.74 5.77
CA GLU A 536 -24.42 1.80 5.87
C GLU A 536 -23.66 1.68 7.20
N THR A 537 -22.33 1.82 7.15
CA THR A 537 -21.43 1.70 8.31
C THR A 537 -20.74 3.03 8.60
N VAL A 538 -20.18 3.68 7.58
CA VAL A 538 -19.72 5.08 7.62
C VAL A 538 -20.37 5.83 6.46
N ALA A 539 -21.01 6.96 6.77
CA ALA A 539 -21.73 7.79 5.81
C ALA A 539 -21.13 9.20 5.77
N GLU A 540 -21.30 9.88 4.64
CA GLU A 540 -20.85 11.25 4.38
C GLU A 540 -22.02 12.01 3.75
N GLN A 541 -22.32 13.22 4.23
CA GLN A 541 -23.51 13.94 3.76
C GLN A 541 -23.44 14.24 2.26
N GLY A 542 -24.48 13.84 1.51
CA GLY A 542 -24.51 13.99 0.05
C GLY A 542 -23.81 12.87 -0.72
N PHE A 543 -23.21 11.87 -0.06
CA PHE A 543 -22.97 10.57 -0.67
C PHE A 543 -24.21 9.68 -0.48
N SER A 544 -24.55 8.86 -1.48
CA SER A 544 -25.71 7.95 -1.41
C SER A 544 -25.59 6.75 -2.34
N ILE A 545 -26.29 5.67 -1.97
CA ILE A 545 -26.32 4.40 -2.71
C ILE A 545 -27.76 4.11 -3.15
N GLU A 546 -27.94 3.93 -4.45
CA GLU A 546 -29.20 3.56 -5.08
C GLU A 546 -29.14 2.12 -5.59
N LEU A 547 -30.13 1.31 -5.17
CA LEU A 547 -30.38 -0.05 -5.65
C LEU A 547 -31.58 -0.04 -6.61
N PRO A 548 -31.78 -1.08 -7.46
CA PRO A 548 -32.85 -1.11 -8.45
C PRO A 548 -34.25 -0.90 -7.83
N GLU A 549 -35.21 -0.44 -8.63
CA GLU A 549 -36.60 -0.27 -8.17
C GLU A 549 -37.22 -1.59 -7.69
N GLU A 550 -36.96 -2.68 -8.41
CA GLU A 550 -37.31 -4.04 -7.97
C GLU A 550 -36.31 -4.53 -6.92
N ARG A 551 -36.73 -4.51 -5.65
CA ARG A 551 -35.90 -4.91 -4.50
C ARG A 551 -35.87 -6.40 -4.22
N THR A 552 -36.83 -7.17 -4.73
CA THR A 552 -36.81 -8.64 -4.66
C THR A 552 -36.19 -9.20 -5.93
N ILE A 553 -35.07 -9.91 -5.84
CA ILE A 553 -34.49 -10.64 -6.97
C ILE A 553 -34.75 -12.14 -6.87
N GLN A 554 -35.03 -12.79 -8.00
CA GLN A 554 -35.05 -14.25 -8.11
C GLN A 554 -33.88 -14.72 -8.99
N VAL A 555 -33.05 -15.62 -8.44
CA VAL A 555 -31.90 -16.22 -9.13
C VAL A 555 -32.19 -17.70 -9.41
N PRO A 556 -32.39 -18.11 -10.68
CA PRO A 556 -32.70 -19.49 -11.03
C PRO A 556 -31.61 -20.48 -10.63
N ALA A 557 -31.96 -21.77 -10.60
CA ALA A 557 -31.02 -22.85 -10.32
C ALA A 557 -29.91 -22.94 -11.40
N ASN A 558 -28.65 -22.99 -10.98
CA ASN A 558 -27.46 -23.02 -11.85
C ASN A 558 -27.36 -21.81 -12.81
N ASP A 559 -27.91 -20.66 -12.42
CA ASP A 559 -27.92 -19.41 -13.17
C ASP A 559 -27.49 -18.23 -12.29
N HIS A 560 -27.43 -17.03 -12.88
CA HIS A 560 -27.02 -15.80 -12.22
C HIS A 560 -27.94 -14.62 -12.53
N ARG A 561 -27.85 -13.57 -11.71
CA ARG A 561 -28.40 -12.25 -11.99
C ARG A 561 -27.35 -11.19 -11.73
N LEU A 562 -27.42 -10.10 -12.49
CA LEU A 562 -26.61 -8.90 -12.28
C LEU A 562 -27.48 -7.87 -11.57
N VAL A 563 -27.02 -7.38 -10.41
CA VAL A 563 -27.66 -6.30 -9.66
C VAL A 563 -26.82 -5.04 -9.84
N THR A 564 -27.41 -4.01 -10.44
CA THR A 564 -26.76 -2.70 -10.60
C THR A 564 -26.88 -1.92 -9.29
N VAL A 565 -25.77 -1.37 -8.81
CA VAL A 565 -25.66 -0.50 -7.64
C VAL A 565 -25.11 0.84 -8.11
N THR A 566 -25.85 1.92 -7.93
CA THR A 566 -25.47 3.25 -8.38
C THR A 566 -25.05 4.10 -7.18
N PHE A 567 -23.83 4.62 -7.22
CA PHE A 567 -23.28 5.54 -6.23
C PHE A 567 -23.41 6.97 -6.72
N LYS A 568 -23.85 7.88 -5.84
CA LYS A 568 -24.00 9.30 -6.15
C LYS A 568 -23.33 10.15 -5.09
N ALA A 569 -22.71 11.25 -5.52
CA ALA A 569 -22.02 12.19 -4.64
C ALA A 569 -22.37 13.63 -5.00
N ASN A 570 -22.70 14.45 -4.00
CA ASN A 570 -22.80 15.91 -4.10
C ASN A 570 -21.77 16.55 -3.16
N PRO A 571 -20.55 16.85 -3.63
CA PRO A 571 -19.43 17.24 -2.76
C PRO A 571 -19.61 18.58 -2.03
N LYS A 572 -20.61 19.39 -2.39
CA LYS A 572 -20.96 20.62 -1.66
C LYS A 572 -21.68 20.35 -0.33
N GLN A 573 -22.17 19.13 -0.13
CA GLN A 573 -22.88 18.71 1.08
C GLN A 573 -21.97 17.95 2.06
N PHE A 574 -20.74 17.62 1.66
CA PHE A 574 -19.81 16.83 2.48
C PHE A 574 -19.50 17.59 3.78
N ASP A 575 -19.86 16.98 4.92
CA ASP A 575 -19.61 17.49 6.26
C ASP A 575 -18.23 17.13 6.79
N ARG A 576 -17.60 16.09 6.23
CA ARG A 576 -16.23 15.61 6.56
C ARG A 576 -16.13 15.14 8.02
N SER A 577 -17.16 14.46 8.50
CA SER A 577 -17.26 13.98 9.89
C SER A 577 -16.22 12.91 10.27
N GLY A 578 -15.72 12.12 9.30
CA GLY A 578 -14.84 10.98 9.56
C GLY A 578 -15.57 9.82 10.25
N ASP A 579 -14.88 8.70 10.48
CA ASP A 579 -15.50 7.60 11.22
C ASP A 579 -15.47 7.84 12.75
N PRO A 580 -16.56 7.54 13.48
CA PRO A 580 -16.71 7.90 14.89
C PRO A 580 -15.87 7.07 15.87
N LEU A 581 -15.20 6.01 15.40
CA LEU A 581 -14.33 5.16 16.23
C LEU A 581 -12.87 5.63 16.24
N THR A 582 -12.55 6.63 15.43
CA THR A 582 -11.20 7.07 15.15
C THR A 582 -10.90 8.35 15.93
N PRO A 583 -9.90 8.34 16.84
CA PRO A 583 -9.69 9.46 17.75
C PRO A 583 -9.13 10.67 16.99
N GLU A 584 -9.73 11.84 17.16
CA GLU A 584 -9.34 13.11 16.50
C GLU A 584 -7.88 13.55 16.76
N LYS A 585 -7.28 13.04 17.85
CA LYS A 585 -5.92 13.36 18.27
C LYS A 585 -5.11 12.11 18.53
N ILE A 586 -3.87 12.10 18.05
CA ILE A 586 -2.89 11.03 18.29
C ILE A 586 -1.69 11.65 19.00
N ASN A 587 -1.30 11.05 20.13
CA ASN A 587 -0.17 11.51 20.95
C ASN A 587 -0.19 13.04 21.24
N GLY A 588 -1.39 13.59 21.49
CA GLY A 588 -1.61 15.00 21.84
C GLY A 588 -1.75 15.98 20.66
N ARG A 589 -1.48 15.55 19.41
CA ARG A 589 -1.60 16.38 18.20
C ARG A 589 -2.85 16.02 17.40
N ALA A 590 -3.40 16.99 16.65
CA ALA A 590 -4.49 16.76 15.72
C ALA A 590 -4.06 15.83 14.57
N ARG A 591 -4.91 14.85 14.23
CA ARG A 591 -4.67 13.92 13.11
C ARG A 591 -5.12 14.50 11.78
N SER A 592 -4.47 14.08 10.71
CA SER A 592 -5.01 14.15 9.37
C SER A 592 -6.07 13.06 9.16
N TRP A 593 -7.02 13.32 8.28
CA TRP A 593 -8.18 12.46 8.07
C TRP A 593 -8.20 11.81 6.69
N VAL A 594 -8.70 10.57 6.66
CA VAL A 594 -9.22 9.92 5.47
C VAL A 594 -10.73 9.84 5.66
N TYR A 595 -11.48 10.49 4.78
CA TYR A 595 -12.94 10.48 4.81
C TYR A 595 -13.43 9.27 4.01
N GLU A 596 -13.71 8.17 4.71
CA GLU A 596 -14.26 6.96 4.10
C GLU A 596 -15.80 6.97 4.09
N VAL A 597 -16.39 6.39 3.04
CA VAL A 597 -17.78 5.94 3.02
C VAL A 597 -17.79 4.44 2.80
N SER A 598 -18.50 3.73 3.66
CA SER A 598 -18.39 2.28 3.73
C SER A 598 -19.65 1.62 4.31
N GLY A 599 -19.89 0.39 3.88
CA GLY A 599 -21.07 -0.38 4.25
C GLY A 599 -21.21 -1.65 3.40
N LYS A 600 -22.40 -2.24 3.37
CA LYS A 600 -22.65 -3.53 2.70
C LYS A 600 -23.97 -3.52 1.94
N ILE A 601 -23.96 -4.06 0.73
CA ILE A 601 -25.18 -4.41 0.00
C ILE A 601 -25.64 -5.78 0.51
N ARG A 602 -26.84 -5.85 1.07
CA ARG A 602 -27.43 -7.06 1.63
C ARG A 602 -28.33 -7.77 0.63
N PHE A 603 -28.31 -9.08 0.71
CA PHE A 603 -29.20 -10.01 0.02
C PHE A 603 -29.81 -10.89 1.11
N ASP A 604 -31.00 -10.51 1.57
CA ASP A 604 -31.70 -11.20 2.66
C ASP A 604 -32.67 -12.25 2.09
N GLY A 605 -32.43 -13.52 2.40
CA GLY A 605 -33.28 -14.65 2.03
C GLY A 605 -33.69 -15.48 3.25
N ASP A 606 -34.65 -16.39 3.07
CA ASP A 606 -35.35 -17.08 4.16
C ASP A 606 -34.44 -17.81 5.18
N ASP A 607 -33.28 -18.31 4.73
CA ASP A 607 -32.35 -19.10 5.56
C ASP A 607 -30.95 -18.47 5.70
N ARG A 608 -30.68 -17.33 5.05
CA ARG A 608 -29.35 -16.67 5.03
C ARG A 608 -29.42 -15.20 4.62
N THR A 609 -28.51 -14.39 5.16
CA THR A 609 -28.14 -13.09 4.59
C THR A 609 -26.79 -13.22 3.91
N LEU A 610 -26.65 -12.75 2.67
CA LEU A 610 -25.35 -12.52 2.04
C LEU A 610 -25.04 -11.02 2.01
N ARG A 611 -23.76 -10.65 2.12
CA ARG A 611 -23.30 -9.26 2.13
C ARG A 611 -22.19 -9.03 1.11
N VAL A 612 -22.26 -7.93 0.37
CA VAL A 612 -21.18 -7.46 -0.50
C VAL A 612 -20.73 -6.09 0.01
N PRO A 613 -19.55 -5.99 0.65
CA PRO A 613 -19.00 -4.71 1.10
C PRO A 613 -18.81 -3.71 -0.04
N TYR A 614 -19.05 -2.43 0.26
CA TYR A 614 -18.60 -1.29 -0.54
C TYR A 614 -17.70 -0.39 0.31
N HIS A 615 -16.77 0.31 -0.34
CA HIS A 615 -15.87 1.26 0.31
C HIS A 615 -15.30 2.24 -0.71
N ALA A 616 -15.27 3.53 -0.35
CA ALA A 616 -14.56 4.57 -1.08
C ALA A 616 -13.92 5.57 -0.11
N VAL A 617 -12.82 6.19 -0.52
CA VAL A 617 -12.31 7.41 0.10
C VAL A 617 -12.86 8.58 -0.70
N VAL A 618 -13.61 9.49 -0.09
CA VAL A 618 -14.28 10.59 -0.79
C VAL A 618 -13.78 11.94 -0.28
N ARG A 619 -13.58 12.92 -1.18
CA ARG A 619 -13.31 14.31 -0.75
C ARG A 619 -13.95 15.33 -1.67
N ALA A 620 -14.39 16.44 -1.07
CA ALA A 620 -14.73 17.64 -1.80
C ALA A 620 -13.44 18.25 -2.38
N ALA A 621 -13.46 18.55 -3.68
CA ALA A 621 -12.28 18.96 -4.43
C ALA A 621 -12.52 20.28 -5.17
N SER A 622 -11.43 20.79 -5.73
CA SER A 622 -11.35 22.04 -6.48
C SER A 622 -10.86 21.82 -7.92
N LYS A 623 -11.10 22.80 -8.77
CA LYS A 623 -10.52 22.98 -10.11
C LYS A 623 -10.03 24.42 -10.30
N LYS A 624 -9.59 25.02 -9.20
CA LYS A 624 -8.98 26.37 -9.19
C LYS A 624 -7.66 26.34 -9.96
N ARG A 625 -7.37 27.39 -10.69
CA ARG A 625 -6.13 27.55 -11.46
C ARG A 625 -5.79 29.02 -11.61
N ALA A 626 -4.51 29.32 -11.82
CA ALA A 626 -4.10 30.60 -12.37
C ALA A 626 -4.82 30.83 -13.71
N THR A 627 -5.22 32.07 -13.95
CA THR A 627 -5.81 32.50 -15.23
C THR A 627 -4.73 32.63 -16.30
N VAL A 628 -3.63 33.26 -15.89
CA VAL A 628 -2.46 33.57 -16.70
C VAL A 628 -1.31 32.56 -16.50
N ARG A 629 -0.41 32.52 -17.49
CA ARG A 629 0.86 31.77 -17.43
C ARG A 629 2.10 32.68 -17.44
N LYS A 630 1.91 33.94 -17.77
CA LYS A 630 2.93 34.99 -17.83
C LYS A 630 2.29 36.29 -17.38
N ILE A 631 3.07 37.19 -16.78
CA ILE A 631 2.62 38.52 -16.36
C ILE A 631 3.74 39.53 -16.65
N GLY A 632 3.39 40.63 -17.29
CA GLY A 632 4.20 41.82 -17.47
C GLY A 632 4.27 42.65 -16.20
N LEU A 633 5.45 43.15 -15.85
CA LEU A 633 5.64 43.98 -14.67
C LEU A 633 6.00 45.43 -15.05
N PRO A 634 5.28 46.43 -14.50
CA PRO A 634 5.50 47.85 -14.78
C PRO A 634 6.93 48.29 -14.47
N GLU A 635 7.30 49.47 -14.97
CA GLU A 635 8.64 50.07 -14.88
C GLU A 635 9.09 50.49 -13.45
N GLU A 636 8.61 49.82 -12.41
CA GLU A 636 8.88 50.08 -11.00
C GLU A 636 9.99 49.16 -10.44
N ASP A 637 10.53 49.51 -9.26
CA ASP A 637 11.54 48.71 -8.54
C ASP A 637 10.93 47.53 -7.78
N SER A 638 9.72 47.71 -7.23
CA SER A 638 8.98 46.74 -6.42
C SER A 638 7.50 46.77 -6.79
N VAL A 639 6.93 45.63 -7.18
CA VAL A 639 5.55 45.52 -7.66
C VAL A 639 4.74 44.59 -6.76
N GLU A 640 3.62 45.06 -6.20
CA GLU A 640 2.61 44.18 -5.58
C GLU A 640 1.60 43.69 -6.62
N LEU A 641 1.25 42.40 -6.57
CA LEU A 641 0.34 41.76 -7.51
C LEU A 641 -0.73 40.96 -6.77
N SER A 642 -1.94 40.92 -7.33
CA SER A 642 -3.03 40.07 -6.87
C SER A 642 -3.40 39.08 -7.97
N LEU A 643 -3.07 37.81 -7.77
CA LEU A 643 -3.33 36.74 -8.71
C LEU A 643 -4.74 36.15 -8.49
N PRO A 644 -5.66 36.28 -9.46
CA PRO A 644 -6.98 35.66 -9.38
C PRO A 644 -6.90 34.16 -9.71
N LEU A 645 -7.64 33.34 -8.95
CA LEU A 645 -7.78 31.91 -9.24
C LEU A 645 -9.20 31.58 -9.72
N ARG A 646 -9.34 31.35 -11.03
CA ARG A 646 -10.62 30.95 -11.66
C ARG A 646 -10.84 29.43 -11.55
N GLY A 647 -12.11 29.02 -11.58
CA GLY A 647 -12.52 27.61 -11.50
C GLY A 647 -13.45 27.32 -10.32
N HIS A 648 -14.20 26.22 -10.43
CA HIS A 648 -15.15 25.82 -9.39
C HIS A 648 -14.47 25.04 -8.26
N SER A 649 -14.91 25.24 -7.02
CA SER A 649 -14.59 24.41 -5.87
C SER A 649 -15.87 23.91 -5.19
N ALA A 650 -15.91 22.63 -4.85
CA ALA A 650 -16.89 22.09 -3.92
C ALA A 650 -16.41 22.21 -2.46
N HIS A 651 -15.09 22.18 -2.23
CA HIS A 651 -14.53 22.43 -0.89
C HIS A 651 -14.75 23.91 -0.50
N PRO A 652 -15.23 24.21 0.73
CA PRO A 652 -15.62 25.58 1.11
C PRO A 652 -14.43 26.52 1.36
N LYS A 653 -13.27 25.97 1.74
CA LYS A 653 -12.01 26.71 1.98
C LYS A 653 -10.86 26.05 1.20
N PRO A 654 -10.85 26.13 -0.14
CA PRO A 654 -9.90 25.40 -0.96
C PRO A 654 -8.48 25.98 -0.83
N LEU A 655 -7.56 25.26 -0.18
CA LEU A 655 -6.20 25.74 0.04
C LEU A 655 -5.32 25.64 -1.21
N VAL A 656 -4.53 26.70 -1.41
CA VAL A 656 -3.34 26.72 -2.26
C VAL A 656 -2.14 27.19 -1.44
N SER A 657 -0.92 26.95 -1.93
CA SER A 657 0.29 27.50 -1.33
C SER A 657 1.24 28.04 -2.40
N VAL A 658 1.90 29.16 -2.11
CA VAL A 658 2.47 30.07 -3.13
C VAL A 658 3.93 30.35 -2.83
N PHE A 659 4.82 30.23 -3.82
CA PHE A 659 6.27 30.26 -3.66
C PHE A 659 6.99 30.97 -4.81
N GLU A 660 8.21 31.44 -4.56
CA GLU A 660 9.18 31.66 -5.62
C GLU A 660 9.58 30.28 -6.19
N LEU A 661 9.51 30.12 -7.52
CA LEU A 661 9.92 28.88 -8.19
C LEU A 661 11.44 28.75 -8.14
N ALA A 662 11.93 27.78 -7.38
CA ALA A 662 13.36 27.55 -7.19
C ALA A 662 13.97 26.63 -8.27
N ALA A 663 13.24 25.58 -8.65
CA ALA A 663 13.65 24.67 -9.72
C ALA A 663 12.47 23.94 -10.37
N ILE A 664 12.67 23.54 -11.63
CA ILE A 664 11.86 22.54 -12.33
C ILE A 664 12.76 21.32 -12.55
N SER A 665 12.28 20.13 -12.20
CA SER A 665 12.93 18.86 -12.55
C SER A 665 12.20 18.23 -13.74
N PRO A 666 12.91 17.86 -14.83
CA PRO A 666 12.30 17.14 -15.94
C PRO A 666 11.83 15.73 -15.49
N PRO A 667 10.60 15.31 -15.84
CA PRO A 667 10.06 14.01 -15.48
C PRO A 667 10.98 12.85 -15.87
N LYS A 668 11.12 11.84 -15.00
CA LYS A 668 11.94 10.67 -15.28
C LYS A 668 11.20 9.70 -16.21
N GLY A 669 11.67 9.61 -17.45
CA GLY A 669 11.16 8.64 -18.42
C GLY A 669 11.44 7.19 -18.00
N GLY A 670 10.44 6.32 -18.12
CA GLY A 670 10.53 4.90 -17.76
C GLY A 670 10.14 4.57 -16.31
N LEU A 671 9.49 5.50 -15.61
CA LEU A 671 8.74 5.18 -14.39
C LEU A 671 7.31 4.79 -14.79
N ASP A 672 6.97 3.53 -14.58
CA ASP A 672 5.64 2.98 -14.87
C ASP A 672 4.83 2.66 -13.59
N ASP A 673 5.49 2.61 -12.42
CA ASP A 673 4.85 2.31 -11.12
C ASP A 673 4.34 3.58 -10.42
N PRO A 674 3.10 3.61 -9.88
CA PRO A 674 2.54 4.79 -9.22
C PRO A 674 3.33 5.29 -8.01
N ALA A 675 3.99 4.42 -7.23
CA ALA A 675 4.75 4.85 -6.06
C ALA A 675 6.10 5.48 -6.44
N ASP A 676 6.74 5.01 -7.50
CA ASP A 676 7.94 5.67 -8.05
C ASP A 676 7.57 6.96 -8.81
N ILE A 677 6.46 7.01 -9.55
CA ILE A 677 5.94 8.26 -10.16
C ILE A 677 5.54 9.26 -9.06
N ALA A 678 5.06 8.81 -7.90
CA ALA A 678 4.79 9.66 -6.74
C ALA A 678 6.05 10.22 -6.07
N ALA A 679 7.23 9.68 -6.39
CA ALA A 679 8.53 10.17 -5.93
C ALA A 679 9.31 10.97 -7.01
N ASP A 680 8.82 11.02 -8.27
CA ASP A 680 9.42 11.87 -9.31
C ASP A 680 9.06 13.34 -9.05
N VAL A 681 10.07 14.21 -8.88
CA VAL A 681 9.86 15.62 -8.57
C VAL A 681 9.59 16.37 -9.88
N LEU A 682 8.62 17.28 -9.88
CA LEU A 682 8.36 18.19 -11.01
C LEU A 682 8.87 19.60 -10.75
N ALA A 683 8.61 20.12 -9.55
CA ALA A 683 8.96 21.49 -9.20
C ALA A 683 9.26 21.63 -7.71
N VAL A 684 10.18 22.54 -7.41
CA VAL A 684 10.60 22.93 -6.06
C VAL A 684 10.43 24.43 -5.94
N GLY A 685 9.82 24.88 -4.84
CA GLY A 685 9.64 26.29 -4.53
C GLY A 685 10.22 26.65 -3.16
N VAL A 686 10.52 27.92 -2.96
CA VAL A 686 11.04 28.47 -1.69
C VAL A 686 10.34 29.78 -1.37
N ALA A 687 10.19 30.08 -0.09
CA ALA A 687 9.68 31.35 0.41
C ALA A 687 10.10 31.57 1.87
N SER A 688 10.08 32.83 2.30
CA SER A 688 10.28 33.24 3.70
C SER A 688 9.21 34.24 4.13
N ASP A 689 8.88 34.27 5.42
CA ASP A 689 8.10 35.36 6.04
C ASP A 689 8.96 36.59 6.41
N TYR A 690 10.28 36.56 6.13
CA TYR A 690 11.26 37.59 6.52
C TYR A 690 10.85 39.03 6.17
N PRO A 691 10.32 39.37 4.98
CA PRO A 691 9.90 40.74 4.68
C PRO A 691 8.81 41.31 5.61
N GLN A 692 8.04 40.45 6.29
CA GLN A 692 7.07 40.84 7.32
C GLN A 692 7.68 40.86 8.73
N VAL A 693 8.62 39.94 9.01
CA VAL A 693 9.20 39.71 10.34
C VAL A 693 10.40 40.62 10.64
N GLY A 694 11.18 40.99 9.62
CA GLY A 694 12.34 41.88 9.71
C GLY A 694 13.54 41.32 10.51
N SER A 695 13.59 40.00 10.74
CA SER A 695 14.72 39.34 11.43
C SER A 695 14.80 37.87 11.04
N VAL A 696 15.97 37.43 10.59
CA VAL A 696 16.24 36.07 10.12
C VAL A 696 16.03 35.06 11.24
N GLU A 697 16.47 35.33 12.48
CA GLU A 697 16.29 34.40 13.60
C GLU A 697 14.82 34.12 13.96
N LYS A 698 13.91 35.02 13.59
CA LYS A 698 12.46 34.88 13.83
C LYS A 698 11.69 34.39 12.61
N THR A 699 12.38 34.26 11.47
CA THR A 699 11.79 33.92 10.18
C THR A 699 11.46 32.43 10.10
N THR A 700 10.32 32.12 9.48
CA THR A 700 9.99 30.78 8.97
C THR A 700 10.34 30.72 7.48
N LEU A 701 11.12 29.71 7.09
CA LEU A 701 11.28 29.30 5.71
C LEU A 701 10.23 28.25 5.36
N TYR A 702 9.78 28.26 4.12
CA TYR A 702 8.85 27.29 3.58
C TYR A 702 9.41 26.72 2.28
N PHE A 703 9.55 25.41 2.21
CA PHE A 703 9.95 24.71 0.99
C PHE A 703 8.77 23.95 0.41
N ALA A 704 8.55 24.11 -0.89
CA ALA A 704 7.54 23.42 -1.65
C ALA A 704 8.15 22.26 -2.44
N ILE A 705 7.49 21.11 -2.42
CA ILE A 705 7.80 19.98 -3.30
C ILE A 705 6.51 19.56 -4.00
N ALA A 706 6.54 19.52 -5.33
CA ALA A 706 5.47 18.99 -6.17
C ALA A 706 5.99 17.86 -7.06
N ASN A 707 5.29 16.73 -7.05
CA ASN A 707 5.69 15.50 -7.73
C ASN A 707 4.80 15.17 -8.93
N ALA A 708 5.19 14.17 -9.72
CA ALA A 708 4.46 13.75 -10.91
C ALA A 708 3.17 12.98 -10.56
N GLY A 709 3.25 12.03 -9.62
CA GLY A 709 2.16 11.16 -9.18
C GLY A 709 1.68 11.45 -7.76
N ASN A 710 0.51 10.91 -7.40
CA ASN A 710 0.00 10.98 -6.03
C ASN A 710 0.65 9.92 -5.14
N TRP A 711 1.16 10.32 -3.98
CA TRP A 711 1.37 9.40 -2.87
C TRP A 711 0.04 9.12 -2.15
N THR A 712 -0.09 7.95 -1.51
CA THR A 712 -1.26 7.69 -0.63
C THR A 712 -1.15 8.43 0.69
N ASN A 713 0.05 8.46 1.27
CA ASN A 713 0.41 9.25 2.44
C ASN A 713 1.88 9.67 2.33
N PRO A 714 2.30 10.77 2.99
CA PRO A 714 3.67 11.26 2.95
C PRO A 714 4.53 10.64 4.06
N HIS A 715 4.38 9.35 4.35
CA HIS A 715 5.34 8.64 5.20
C HIS A 715 6.63 8.34 4.41
N SER A 716 7.79 8.66 5.00
CA SER A 716 9.13 8.32 4.50
C SER A 716 9.24 6.90 3.94
N PHE A 717 8.62 5.93 4.62
CA PHE A 717 8.62 4.52 4.23
C PHE A 717 7.91 4.21 2.90
N ILE A 718 7.04 5.09 2.38
CA ILE A 718 6.39 4.99 1.06
C ILE A 718 7.02 5.97 0.08
N TYR A 719 7.31 7.18 0.54
CA TYR A 719 7.88 8.29 -0.22
C TYR A 719 8.79 9.10 0.72
N ASP A 720 10.10 9.13 0.46
CA ASP A 720 11.10 9.78 1.32
C ASP A 720 11.71 11.03 0.66
N PRO A 721 11.11 12.22 0.86
CA PRO A 721 11.71 13.49 0.45
C PRO A 721 12.75 13.94 1.47
N HIS A 722 14.00 14.07 1.02
CA HIS A 722 15.07 14.74 1.74
C HIS A 722 15.38 16.07 1.05
N LEU A 723 14.89 17.17 1.62
CA LEU A 723 15.37 18.51 1.24
C LEU A 723 16.70 18.76 1.97
N GLN A 724 17.80 18.58 1.25
CA GLN A 724 19.16 18.69 1.74
C GLN A 724 19.60 20.16 1.70
N ILE A 725 20.15 20.67 2.82
CA ILE A 725 20.59 22.05 3.00
C ILE A 725 22.06 22.06 3.45
N ASP A 726 22.89 22.84 2.74
CA ASP A 726 24.25 23.24 3.10
C ASP A 726 24.20 24.71 3.56
N THR A 727 24.67 25.01 4.76
CA THR A 727 24.66 26.37 5.32
C THR A 727 26.03 27.01 5.40
N ASP A 728 27.14 26.32 5.15
CA ASP A 728 28.50 26.86 5.27
C ASP A 728 29.30 26.86 3.95
N PHE A 729 28.71 26.32 2.89
CA PHE A 729 29.22 26.25 1.51
C PHE A 729 30.47 25.36 1.37
N ASN A 730 30.63 24.41 2.29
CA ASN A 730 31.69 23.40 2.20
C ASN A 730 31.37 22.28 1.18
N GLY A 731 30.13 22.24 0.64
CA GLY A 731 29.66 21.26 -0.35
C GLY A 731 29.07 19.98 0.26
N TRP A 732 29.03 19.89 1.59
CA TRP A 732 28.40 18.82 2.36
C TRP A 732 27.07 19.29 2.94
N VAL A 733 26.17 18.35 3.15
CA VAL A 733 24.84 18.62 3.71
C VAL A 733 24.97 18.76 5.23
N ASP A 734 24.63 19.92 5.77
CA ASP A 734 24.52 20.16 7.22
C ASP A 734 23.22 19.58 7.80
N HIS A 735 22.15 19.69 7.02
CA HIS A 735 20.77 19.56 7.45
C HIS A 735 19.91 18.89 6.38
N GLU A 736 18.96 18.06 6.78
CA GLU A 736 17.92 17.54 5.90
C GLU A 736 16.54 17.80 6.51
N LEU A 737 15.62 18.37 5.72
CA LEU A 737 14.21 18.39 6.05
C LEU A 737 13.49 17.21 5.40
N ALA A 738 12.66 16.52 6.18
CA ALA A 738 11.89 15.37 5.72
C ALA A 738 10.48 15.38 6.31
N SER A 739 9.57 14.63 5.66
CA SER A 739 8.23 14.35 6.19
C SER A 739 8.27 13.16 7.17
N CYS A 740 7.68 13.32 8.35
CA CYS A 740 7.69 12.30 9.39
C CYS A 740 6.34 12.19 10.12
N SER A 741 6.07 10.99 10.66
CA SER A 741 5.00 10.77 11.63
C SER A 741 5.38 11.27 13.03
N ASN A 742 4.43 11.79 13.79
CA ASN A 742 4.61 12.15 15.21
C ASN A 742 5.04 10.93 16.04
N GLY A 743 4.51 9.74 15.74
CA GLY A 743 4.86 8.50 16.42
C GLY A 743 6.33 8.09 16.25
N GLY A 744 6.90 8.22 15.04
CA GLY A 744 8.33 7.99 14.79
C GLY A 744 9.23 8.99 15.53
N LEU A 745 8.85 10.27 15.51
CA LEU A 745 9.55 11.34 16.23
C LEU A 745 9.56 11.11 17.75
N LEU A 746 8.42 10.75 18.34
CA LEU A 746 8.29 10.46 19.78
C LEU A 746 9.02 9.18 20.24
N LYS A 747 9.50 8.36 19.30
CA LYS A 747 10.33 7.18 19.58
C LYS A 747 11.82 7.41 19.32
N ASP A 748 12.20 8.58 18.80
CA ASP A 748 13.55 8.88 18.31
C ASP A 748 14.05 7.80 17.33
N ASP A 749 13.13 7.26 16.53
CA ASP A 749 13.37 6.09 15.69
C ASP A 749 12.54 6.16 14.40
N LEU A 750 13.11 6.87 13.43
CA LEU A 750 12.59 6.99 12.07
C LEU A 750 12.77 5.72 11.23
N THR A 751 13.33 4.63 11.78
CA THR A 751 13.67 3.42 11.01
C THR A 751 12.66 2.29 11.20
N LYS A 752 11.56 2.54 11.94
CA LYS A 752 10.52 1.54 12.20
C LYS A 752 9.15 2.01 11.71
N SER A 753 8.74 1.48 10.56
CA SER A 753 7.39 1.65 9.99
C SER A 753 6.25 1.19 10.92
N ALA A 754 6.54 0.47 12.01
CA ALA A 754 5.58 0.16 13.08
C ALA A 754 5.25 1.33 14.03
N TYR A 755 5.91 2.50 13.88
CA TYR A 755 5.66 3.70 14.68
C TYR A 755 4.91 4.81 13.92
N VAL A 756 4.54 4.59 12.66
CA VAL A 756 3.85 5.60 11.84
C VAL A 756 2.45 5.90 12.35
N ASP A 757 2.07 7.18 12.34
CA ASP A 757 0.75 7.69 12.67
C ASP A 757 0.33 8.86 11.77
N ASP A 758 -0.98 9.11 11.69
CA ASP A 758 -1.60 10.07 10.76
C ASP A 758 -1.40 11.54 11.17
N VAL A 759 -0.30 11.84 11.86
CA VAL A 759 0.10 13.19 12.24
C VAL A 759 1.41 13.49 11.52
N PHE A 760 1.30 14.17 10.38
CA PHE A 760 2.44 14.46 9.52
C PHE A 760 3.13 15.77 9.91
N LEU A 761 4.44 15.70 10.09
CA LEU A 761 5.30 16.79 10.56
C LEU A 761 6.46 17.01 9.58
N SER A 762 6.89 18.26 9.47
CA SER A 762 8.23 18.60 8.98
C SER A 762 9.22 18.35 10.12
N ILE A 763 10.29 17.61 9.86
CA ILE A 763 11.38 17.40 10.82
C ILE A 763 12.72 17.81 10.23
N LEU A 764 13.60 18.33 11.09
CA LEU A 764 14.98 18.63 10.77
C LEU A 764 15.89 17.52 11.30
N ILE A 765 16.57 16.83 10.40
CA ILE A 765 17.65 15.88 10.67
C ILE A 765 18.97 16.65 10.50
N ARG A 766 19.84 16.60 11.50
CA ARG A 766 21.18 17.21 11.42
C ARG A 766 22.20 16.14 11.00
N VAL A 767 23.17 16.52 10.17
CA VAL A 767 24.13 15.62 9.55
C VAL A 767 25.56 16.03 9.97
N PRO A 768 26.47 15.08 10.26
CA PRO A 768 26.24 13.64 10.36
C PRO A 768 25.41 13.27 11.61
N ARG A 769 24.59 12.22 11.46
CA ARG A 769 23.51 11.86 12.40
C ARG A 769 24.00 11.37 13.77
N ASP A 770 25.26 10.99 13.88
CA ASP A 770 25.91 10.54 15.12
C ASP A 770 26.30 11.66 16.08
N GLU A 771 26.40 12.91 15.59
CA GLU A 771 26.68 14.08 16.45
C GLU A 771 25.42 14.88 16.84
N ARG A 772 24.35 14.85 16.05
CA ARG A 772 23.29 15.87 16.10
C ARG A 772 21.89 15.30 15.82
N GLY A 773 20.98 15.41 16.79
CA GLY A 773 19.67 14.76 16.78
C GLY A 773 18.59 15.40 15.89
N ILE A 774 17.40 14.79 15.92
CA ILE A 774 16.21 15.20 15.17
C ILE A 774 15.47 16.34 15.92
N ALA A 775 14.98 17.33 15.19
CA ALA A 775 14.12 18.40 15.72
C ALA A 775 12.77 18.47 15.00
N ASP A 776 11.71 18.79 15.75
CA ASP A 776 10.40 19.15 15.20
C ASP A 776 10.48 20.53 14.53
N ALA A 777 10.09 20.62 13.25
CA ALA A 777 10.09 21.87 12.49
C ALA A 777 8.67 22.41 12.24
N GLY A 778 7.61 21.66 12.61
CA GLY A 778 6.21 22.07 12.49
C GLY A 778 5.32 21.02 11.81
N PHE A 779 4.05 21.37 11.59
CA PHE A 779 3.13 20.52 10.82
C PHE A 779 3.49 20.51 9.33
N LEU A 780 3.38 19.36 8.69
CA LEU A 780 3.40 19.27 7.23
C LEU A 780 2.24 20.10 6.67
N ASN A 781 2.46 20.83 5.57
CA ASN A 781 1.48 21.78 5.02
C ASN A 781 1.08 22.92 5.99
N VAL A 782 2.02 23.31 6.88
CA VAL A 782 2.00 24.48 7.78
C VAL A 782 0.98 24.40 8.92
N PHE A 783 -0.25 23.98 8.68
CA PHE A 783 -1.34 24.02 9.65
C PHE A 783 -1.67 22.67 10.28
N PRO A 784 -2.07 22.65 11.58
CA PRO A 784 -2.65 21.46 12.17
C PRO A 784 -4.03 21.16 11.53
N PRO A 785 -4.36 19.87 11.30
CA PRO A 785 -5.61 19.48 10.63
C PRO A 785 -6.91 19.90 11.32
N ASP A 786 -6.91 20.12 12.65
CA ASP A 786 -8.09 20.61 13.39
C ASP A 786 -8.39 22.10 13.15
N ARG A 787 -7.46 22.82 12.49
CA ARG A 787 -7.64 24.23 12.08
C ARG A 787 -7.95 24.36 10.59
N TYR A 788 -7.23 23.62 9.75
CA TYR A 788 -7.43 23.59 8.31
C TYR A 788 -7.18 22.18 7.78
N ASP A 789 -8.09 21.67 6.94
CA ASP A 789 -7.80 20.47 6.16
C ASP A 789 -6.71 20.80 5.13
N THR A 790 -5.57 20.13 5.24
CA THR A 790 -4.39 20.30 4.38
C THR A 790 -4.21 19.14 3.38
N VAL A 791 -5.13 18.17 3.38
CA VAL A 791 -5.16 16.93 2.57
C VAL A 791 -3.77 16.35 2.25
N PRO A 792 -3.05 15.83 3.26
CA PRO A 792 -1.78 15.16 3.02
C PRO A 792 -1.95 13.78 2.37
N PHE A 793 -3.12 13.13 2.52
CA PHE A 793 -3.44 11.87 1.86
C PHE A 793 -3.83 12.05 0.39
N ASN A 794 -3.51 11.08 -0.46
CA ASN A 794 -3.87 11.02 -1.89
C ASN A 794 -3.61 12.36 -2.60
N ASN A 795 -2.35 12.79 -2.56
CA ASN A 795 -1.91 14.11 -3.00
C ASN A 795 -0.48 14.04 -3.57
N ARG A 796 -0.01 15.12 -4.20
CA ARG A 796 1.35 15.20 -4.78
C ARG A 796 2.09 16.51 -4.52
N VAL A 797 1.54 17.34 -3.63
CA VAL A 797 2.11 18.64 -3.25
C VAL A 797 2.24 18.71 -1.74
N MET A 798 3.39 19.18 -1.27
CA MET A 798 3.64 19.37 0.16
C MET A 798 4.49 20.61 0.47
N VAL A 799 4.30 21.15 1.66
CA VAL A 799 5.09 22.25 2.21
C VAL A 799 5.82 21.79 3.48
N LEU A 800 7.13 21.93 3.49
CA LEU A 800 8.02 21.71 4.63
C LEU A 800 8.38 23.08 5.25
N PRO A 801 7.70 23.51 6.33
CA PRO A 801 8.14 24.67 7.10
C PRO A 801 9.40 24.35 7.93
N VAL A 802 10.23 25.36 8.18
CA VAL A 802 11.34 25.32 9.12
C VAL A 802 11.64 26.71 9.71
N PRO A 803 11.77 26.87 11.03
CA PRO A 803 12.31 28.10 11.61
C PRO A 803 13.79 28.29 11.22
N ALA A 804 14.15 29.42 10.61
CA ALA A 804 15.52 29.65 10.11
C ALA A 804 16.57 29.53 11.23
N LYS A 805 16.21 29.90 12.47
CA LYS A 805 17.06 29.72 13.65
C LYS A 805 17.46 28.27 13.95
N ILE A 806 16.63 27.26 13.63
CA ILE A 806 17.03 25.87 13.88
C ILE A 806 18.05 25.35 12.86
N LEU A 807 18.11 25.96 11.67
CA LEU A 807 19.20 25.78 10.70
C LEU A 807 20.50 26.52 11.10
N GLY A 808 20.47 27.34 12.16
CA GLY A 808 21.60 28.16 12.59
C GLY A 808 21.78 29.44 11.77
N LEU A 809 20.74 29.88 11.06
CA LEU A 809 20.73 31.14 10.31
C LEU A 809 20.39 32.32 11.23
N SER A 810 20.90 33.50 10.88
CA SER A 810 20.79 34.73 11.68
C SER A 810 20.95 35.97 10.79
N ASP A 811 20.80 37.16 11.36
CA ASP A 811 21.00 38.42 10.62
C ASP A 811 22.47 38.64 10.16
N SER A 812 23.40 37.76 10.57
CA SER A 812 24.79 37.69 10.06
C SER A 812 25.07 36.45 9.20
N LYS A 813 24.07 35.61 8.96
CA LYS A 813 24.13 34.37 8.16
C LYS A 813 22.77 34.17 7.49
N THR A 814 22.55 34.93 6.44
CA THR A 814 21.27 35.14 5.74
C THR A 814 20.97 34.09 4.68
N ASP A 815 22.01 33.40 4.21
CA ASP A 815 21.96 32.60 2.99
C ASP A 815 22.36 31.12 3.22
N PHE A 816 21.95 30.26 2.30
CA PHE A 816 22.23 28.82 2.29
C PHE A 816 22.12 28.26 0.86
N ASP A 817 22.51 27.01 0.69
CA ASP A 817 22.38 26.19 -0.53
C ASP A 817 21.44 25.03 -0.23
N PHE A 818 20.53 24.68 -1.15
CA PHE A 818 19.61 23.55 -0.95
C PHE A 818 19.27 22.78 -2.22
N ARG A 819 18.81 21.53 -2.07
CA ARG A 819 18.25 20.68 -3.14
C ARG A 819 17.25 19.67 -2.60
N VAL A 820 16.43 19.10 -3.47
CA VAL A 820 15.63 17.91 -3.13
C VAL A 820 16.34 16.65 -3.61
N LEU A 821 16.46 15.67 -2.72
CA LEU A 821 16.70 14.26 -3.02
C LEU A 821 15.40 13.50 -2.71
N SER A 822 14.94 12.68 -3.64
CA SER A 822 13.69 11.93 -3.52
C SER A 822 13.95 10.43 -3.66
N LEU A 823 13.55 9.67 -2.63
CA LEU A 823 13.72 8.22 -2.59
C LEU A 823 12.36 7.51 -2.62
N GLY A 824 12.31 6.37 -3.29
CA GLY A 824 11.16 5.47 -3.28
C GLY A 824 11.08 4.65 -1.97
N ALA A 825 9.97 3.93 -1.79
CA ALA A 825 9.62 3.21 -0.57
C ALA A 825 10.69 2.26 0.06
N GLU A 826 10.61 2.11 1.39
CA GLU A 826 11.50 1.29 2.26
C GLU A 826 11.62 -0.16 1.76
N GLN A 827 10.50 -0.78 1.40
CA GLN A 827 10.40 -2.21 1.04
C GLN A 827 11.29 -2.61 -0.15
N TYR A 828 11.80 -1.62 -0.89
CA TYR A 828 12.64 -1.80 -2.07
C TYR A 828 14.08 -1.31 -1.80
N GLY A 829 14.41 -0.93 -0.56
CA GLY A 829 15.73 -0.43 -0.16
C GLY A 829 16.01 0.99 -0.65
N TYR A 830 15.04 1.90 -0.49
CA TYR A 830 15.13 3.34 -0.77
C TYR A 830 15.89 3.70 -2.06
N PRO A 831 15.40 3.28 -3.25
CA PRO A 831 16.02 3.67 -4.51
C PRO A 831 15.92 5.19 -4.72
N GLU A 832 17.02 5.82 -5.14
CA GLU A 832 17.01 7.21 -5.60
C GLU A 832 16.18 7.32 -6.89
N ILE A 833 15.13 8.14 -6.85
CA ILE A 833 14.21 8.38 -7.98
C ILE A 833 14.56 9.71 -8.65
N ASP A 834 14.74 10.77 -7.85
CA ASP A 834 15.14 12.07 -8.37
C ASP A 834 16.08 12.84 -7.42
N ARG A 835 16.86 13.75 -7.99
CA ARG A 835 17.77 14.67 -7.30
C ARG A 835 17.90 15.97 -8.10
N THR A 836 17.51 17.10 -7.51
CA THR A 836 17.68 18.41 -8.15
C THR A 836 19.12 18.91 -8.04
N SER A 837 19.46 19.90 -8.86
CA SER A 837 20.67 20.72 -8.66
C SER A 837 20.62 21.44 -7.30
N MET A 838 21.78 21.88 -6.82
CA MET A 838 21.87 22.79 -5.68
C MET A 838 21.40 24.20 -6.09
N ILE A 839 20.70 24.87 -5.19
CA ILE A 839 20.05 26.16 -5.39
C ILE A 839 20.49 27.09 -4.27
N ARG A 840 21.04 28.25 -4.64
CA ARG A 840 21.42 29.32 -3.71
C ARG A 840 20.18 30.12 -3.31
N TYR A 841 19.98 30.39 -2.02
CA TYR A 841 18.93 31.28 -1.53
C TYR A 841 19.43 32.18 -0.40
N ASP A 842 19.03 33.45 -0.42
CA ASP A 842 19.22 34.41 0.68
C ASP A 842 17.85 34.84 1.20
N ILE A 843 17.63 34.68 2.50
CA ILE A 843 16.37 34.97 3.19
C ILE A 843 15.94 36.43 3.07
N THR A 844 16.93 37.33 2.98
CA THR A 844 16.78 38.78 2.98
C THR A 844 16.66 39.39 1.57
N GLU A 845 16.96 38.58 0.54
CA GLU A 845 16.85 38.97 -0.86
C GLU A 845 15.96 38.02 -1.72
N PRO A 846 14.69 37.76 -1.33
CA PRO A 846 13.74 37.06 -2.18
C PRO A 846 13.37 37.94 -3.38
N VAL A 847 13.28 37.35 -4.57
CA VAL A 847 12.81 38.08 -5.76
C VAL A 847 11.29 38.09 -5.82
N VAL A 848 10.63 37.03 -5.32
CA VAL A 848 9.18 36.92 -5.17
C VAL A 848 8.82 36.63 -3.72
N HIS A 849 8.20 37.59 -3.04
CA HIS A 849 7.65 37.39 -1.70
C HIS A 849 6.18 36.95 -1.78
N THR A 850 5.84 35.84 -1.11
CA THR A 850 4.54 35.16 -1.25
C THR A 850 3.80 34.89 0.05
N ALA A 851 4.41 35.19 1.21
CA ALA A 851 3.88 34.85 2.53
C ALA A 851 2.76 35.80 3.01
N PHE A 852 1.95 36.35 2.11
CA PHE A 852 0.82 37.24 2.42
C PHE A 852 -0.48 36.49 2.78
N GLY A 853 -0.41 35.17 2.94
CA GLY A 853 -1.58 34.32 3.12
C GLY A 853 -2.14 34.32 4.54
N ILE A 854 -2.82 33.23 4.86
CA ILE A 854 -3.43 32.96 6.17
C ILE A 854 -2.34 33.08 7.25
N ASP A 855 -2.56 33.96 8.23
CA ASP A 855 -1.62 34.34 9.30
C ASP A 855 -0.24 34.84 8.84
N GLY A 856 -0.10 35.37 7.62
CA GLY A 856 1.21 35.78 7.09
C GLY A 856 2.09 34.59 6.66
N THR A 857 1.46 33.45 6.32
CA THR A 857 2.15 32.27 5.78
C THR A 857 2.02 32.18 4.26
N VAL A 858 2.69 31.19 3.66
CA VAL A 858 2.56 30.83 2.22
C VAL A 858 1.21 30.21 1.83
N MET A 859 0.31 29.94 2.78
CA MET A 859 -0.96 29.24 2.55
C MET A 859 -2.10 30.23 2.29
N HIS A 860 -2.80 30.13 1.16
CA HIS A 860 -3.90 31.04 0.78
C HIS A 860 -5.22 30.28 0.59
N ASN A 861 -6.35 30.98 0.80
CA ASN A 861 -7.67 30.50 0.40
C ASN A 861 -7.88 30.82 -1.08
N SER A 862 -7.94 29.82 -1.96
CA SER A 862 -8.10 30.05 -3.41
C SER A 862 -9.48 30.55 -3.85
N ASN A 863 -10.40 30.81 -2.92
CA ASN A 863 -11.59 31.62 -3.18
C ASN A 863 -11.32 33.14 -3.09
N GLU A 864 -10.17 33.56 -2.58
CA GLU A 864 -9.72 34.95 -2.46
C GLU A 864 -8.58 35.23 -3.47
N LEU A 865 -8.18 36.50 -3.60
CA LEU A 865 -7.04 36.89 -4.44
C LEU A 865 -5.72 36.49 -3.76
N VAL A 866 -4.83 35.85 -4.52
CA VAL A 866 -3.49 35.46 -4.03
C VAL A 866 -2.55 36.66 -4.14
N ARG A 867 -2.12 37.23 -3.01
CA ARG A 867 -1.19 38.35 -2.99
C ARG A 867 0.27 37.89 -3.05
N ILE A 868 1.07 38.58 -3.86
CA ILE A 868 2.53 38.46 -3.94
C ILE A 868 3.17 39.84 -4.11
N ALA A 869 4.47 39.95 -3.86
CA ALA A 869 5.27 41.14 -4.17
C ALA A 869 6.57 40.72 -4.88
N VAL A 870 7.07 41.55 -5.79
CA VAL A 870 8.22 41.24 -6.65
C VAL A 870 9.25 42.37 -6.61
N ASP A 871 10.48 42.09 -6.18
CA ASP A 871 11.59 43.05 -6.33
C ASP A 871 12.17 42.94 -7.75
N ARG A 872 11.60 43.72 -8.67
CA ARG A 872 11.96 43.76 -10.09
C ARG A 872 13.39 44.26 -10.29
N ARG A 873 13.85 45.19 -9.45
CA ARG A 873 15.24 45.69 -9.44
C ARG A 873 16.24 44.59 -9.09
N LEU A 874 15.94 43.78 -8.07
CA LEU A 874 16.73 42.61 -7.67
C LEU A 874 16.67 41.50 -8.72
N GLY A 875 15.49 41.24 -9.30
CA GLY A 875 15.32 40.29 -10.40
C GLY A 875 16.20 40.63 -11.60
N LYS A 876 16.25 41.92 -11.99
CA LYS A 876 17.14 42.43 -13.05
C LYS A 876 18.62 42.34 -12.64
N SER A 877 18.99 42.71 -11.41
CA SER A 877 20.41 42.71 -10.98
C SER A 877 20.99 41.29 -10.85
N LYS A 878 20.18 40.31 -10.41
CA LYS A 878 20.54 38.88 -10.40
C LYS A 878 20.41 38.21 -11.77
N ASN A 879 19.88 38.90 -12.79
CA ASN A 879 19.61 38.37 -14.13
C ASN A 879 18.80 37.06 -14.11
N VAL A 880 17.80 37.00 -13.22
CA VAL A 880 16.89 35.84 -13.09
C VAL A 880 15.63 36.02 -13.92
N ARG A 881 14.93 34.91 -14.19
CA ARG A 881 13.58 34.90 -14.75
C ARG A 881 12.62 34.40 -13.67
N PRO A 882 12.13 35.29 -12.79
CA PRO A 882 11.32 34.87 -11.67
C PRO A 882 10.00 34.27 -12.13
N ALA A 883 9.50 33.30 -11.38
CA ALA A 883 8.20 32.71 -11.60
C ALA A 883 7.54 32.35 -10.27
N VAL A 884 6.21 32.43 -10.26
CA VAL A 884 5.38 32.07 -9.11
C VAL A 884 4.96 30.62 -9.26
N MET A 885 5.19 29.82 -8.22
CA MET A 885 4.70 28.44 -8.13
C MET A 885 3.48 28.39 -7.20
N ILE A 886 2.33 27.96 -7.72
CA ILE A 886 1.07 27.82 -6.97
C ILE A 886 0.72 26.34 -6.90
N MET A 887 0.79 25.75 -5.69
CA MET A 887 0.40 24.36 -5.45
C MET A 887 -1.05 24.27 -4.95
N HIS A 888 -1.84 23.37 -5.54
CA HIS A 888 -3.27 23.21 -5.27
C HIS A 888 -3.56 21.93 -4.47
N HIS A 889 -3.51 22.02 -3.15
CA HIS A 889 -3.75 20.90 -2.23
C HIS A 889 -5.10 20.22 -2.47
N MET A 890 -6.14 21.04 -2.71
CA MET A 890 -7.54 20.62 -2.83
C MET A 890 -7.97 20.25 -4.24
N ASN A 891 -7.13 20.44 -5.26
CA ASN A 891 -7.54 20.16 -6.63
C ASN A 891 -7.66 18.67 -6.93
N THR A 892 -8.47 18.34 -7.94
CA THR A 892 -8.46 17.02 -8.59
C THR A 892 -7.12 16.74 -9.26
N ASP A 893 -6.78 15.46 -9.39
CA ASP A 893 -5.45 14.96 -9.77
C ASP A 893 -4.99 15.25 -11.20
N ALA A 894 -5.84 15.88 -12.00
CA ALA A 894 -5.51 16.41 -13.32
C ALA A 894 -4.71 17.73 -13.28
N HIS A 895 -4.77 18.50 -12.19
CA HIS A 895 -4.11 19.83 -12.12
C HIS A 895 -3.73 20.22 -10.68
N LYS A 896 -2.44 20.10 -10.34
CA LYS A 896 -1.94 20.30 -8.97
C LYS A 896 -0.95 21.47 -8.82
N VAL A 897 -0.41 22.01 -9.92
CA VAL A 897 0.57 23.10 -9.91
C VAL A 897 0.29 24.06 -11.06
N ASP A 898 0.27 25.36 -10.78
CA ASP A 898 0.45 26.41 -11.79
C ASP A 898 1.83 27.05 -11.65
N LEU A 899 2.44 27.38 -12.78
CA LEU A 899 3.66 28.16 -12.88
C LEU A 899 3.35 29.43 -13.68
N VAL A 900 3.61 30.60 -13.09
CA VAL A 900 3.36 31.91 -13.72
C VAL A 900 4.69 32.64 -13.88
N GLU A 901 5.17 32.82 -15.12
CA GLU A 901 6.42 33.52 -15.42
C GLU A 901 6.24 35.05 -15.26
N LEU A 902 7.15 35.70 -14.55
CA LEU A 902 7.11 37.15 -14.35
C LEU A 902 8.11 37.82 -15.30
N LYS A 903 7.62 38.71 -16.17
CA LYS A 903 8.44 39.45 -17.13
C LYS A 903 8.91 40.76 -16.52
N LEU A 904 10.23 40.95 -16.55
CA LEU A 904 10.88 42.15 -16.00
C LEU A 904 11.13 43.22 -17.08
N ASP A 905 10.95 42.83 -18.35
CA ASP A 905 11.33 43.55 -19.56
C ASP A 905 10.14 44.09 -20.37
N THR A 906 8.91 43.75 -19.98
CA THR A 906 7.65 44.29 -20.52
C THR A 906 6.58 44.29 -19.43
N ASP A 907 5.62 45.19 -19.54
CA ASP A 907 4.42 45.34 -18.71
C ASP A 907 3.11 44.96 -19.43
N ASP A 908 3.21 44.70 -20.73
CA ASP A 908 2.20 44.15 -21.65
C ASP A 908 2.78 42.88 -22.30
N VAL A 909 2.23 41.69 -22.01
CA VAL A 909 2.81 40.40 -22.46
C VAL A 909 2.08 39.79 -23.66
N ASP A 910 0.80 40.07 -23.87
CA ASP A 910 0.06 39.60 -25.05
C ASP A 910 -0.05 40.64 -26.17
N GLY A 911 0.30 41.89 -25.90
CA GLY A 911 0.55 42.95 -26.87
C GLY A 911 -0.70 43.73 -27.27
N ASP A 912 -1.71 43.81 -26.39
CA ASP A 912 -2.98 44.47 -26.67
C ASP A 912 -2.99 45.98 -26.35
N GLY A 913 -1.96 46.46 -25.64
CA GLY A 913 -1.76 47.87 -25.29
C GLY A 913 -2.18 48.24 -23.86
N LEU A 914 -2.69 47.30 -23.08
CA LEU A 914 -2.96 47.46 -21.64
C LEU A 914 -1.80 46.97 -20.78
N VAL A 915 -1.81 47.35 -19.49
CA VAL A 915 -0.82 46.88 -18.51
C VAL A 915 -1.38 45.66 -17.81
N ASP A 916 -0.69 44.52 -17.93
CA ASP A 916 -1.09 43.20 -17.42
C ASP A 916 -1.63 43.24 -15.97
N VAL A 917 -0.98 44.05 -15.12
CA VAL A 917 -1.31 44.19 -13.69
C VAL A 917 -2.68 44.83 -13.48
N ASN A 918 -3.06 45.82 -14.30
CA ASN A 918 -4.34 46.51 -14.21
C ASN A 918 -5.48 45.59 -14.69
N GLU A 919 -5.26 44.86 -15.78
CA GLU A 919 -6.20 43.88 -16.31
C GLU A 919 -6.48 42.73 -15.32
N LEU A 920 -5.44 42.23 -14.65
CA LEU A 920 -5.58 41.21 -13.61
C LEU A 920 -6.40 41.70 -12.40
N VAL A 921 -6.39 43.00 -12.11
CA VAL A 921 -7.24 43.60 -11.07
C VAL A 921 -8.68 43.82 -11.56
N LEU A 922 -8.87 44.23 -12.81
CA LEU A 922 -10.18 44.66 -13.33
C LEU A 922 -11.00 43.51 -13.95
N TYR A 923 -10.37 42.70 -14.79
CA TYR A 923 -10.97 41.58 -15.53
C TYR A 923 -10.60 40.21 -14.93
N GLY A 924 -9.44 40.13 -14.27
CA GLY A 924 -8.94 38.91 -13.65
C GLY A 924 -8.29 37.91 -14.61
N ASP A 925 -7.90 38.37 -15.80
CA ASP A 925 -7.19 37.65 -16.86
C ASP A 925 -6.52 38.69 -17.77
N LEU A 926 -5.71 38.26 -18.72
CA LEU A 926 -5.21 39.13 -19.81
C LEU A 926 -6.05 38.95 -21.08
N THR A 927 -6.47 37.71 -21.38
CA THR A 927 -7.15 37.46 -22.65
C THR A 927 -8.58 38.03 -22.68
N THR A 928 -8.79 39.06 -23.49
CA THR A 928 -10.06 39.74 -23.78
C THR A 928 -11.01 38.92 -24.68
N THR A 929 -10.75 37.63 -24.89
CA THR A 929 -11.45 36.80 -25.88
C THR A 929 -12.94 36.53 -25.60
N ASP A 930 -13.42 36.76 -24.37
CA ASP A 930 -14.84 36.68 -24.00
C ASP A 930 -15.45 38.05 -23.60
N THR A 931 -14.65 39.11 -23.49
CA THR A 931 -15.10 40.48 -23.21
C THR A 931 -14.40 41.43 -24.19
N PRO A 932 -15.07 41.89 -25.27
CA PRO A 932 -14.43 42.82 -26.20
C PRO A 932 -14.07 44.11 -25.46
N LEU A 933 -12.82 44.59 -25.58
CA LEU A 933 -12.34 45.89 -25.06
C LEU A 933 -13.08 47.14 -25.58
N ASN A 934 -14.16 46.94 -26.33
CA ASN A 934 -15.10 47.94 -26.82
C ASN A 934 -16.44 47.81 -26.08
N THR A 935 -16.44 47.20 -24.89
CA THR A 935 -17.48 47.41 -23.89
C THR A 935 -17.28 48.76 -23.21
N ASP A 936 -18.41 49.32 -22.81
CA ASP A 936 -18.59 50.58 -22.11
C ASP A 936 -19.45 50.15 -20.90
N THR A 937 -18.76 49.75 -19.83
CA THR A 937 -19.34 48.96 -18.74
C THR A 937 -20.28 49.79 -17.87
N ASP A 938 -19.94 51.06 -17.63
CA ASP A 938 -20.76 52.02 -16.88
C ASP A 938 -21.77 52.78 -17.78
N LYS A 939 -21.51 52.86 -19.10
CA LYS A 939 -22.31 53.49 -20.16
C LYS A 939 -22.13 55.01 -20.28
N ASP A 940 -20.94 55.52 -19.98
CA ASP A 940 -20.58 56.93 -20.16
C ASP A 940 -20.26 57.32 -21.62
N GLY A 941 -19.88 56.34 -22.44
CA GLY A 941 -19.55 56.49 -23.87
C GLY A 941 -18.06 56.42 -24.22
N ALA A 942 -17.17 56.26 -23.24
CA ALA A 942 -15.81 55.75 -23.43
C ALA A 942 -15.84 54.21 -23.50
N THR A 943 -14.79 53.59 -24.03
CA THR A 943 -14.61 52.14 -23.86
C THR A 943 -13.82 51.86 -22.60
N ASP A 944 -14.02 50.70 -21.96
CA ASP A 944 -13.27 50.29 -20.78
C ASP A 944 -11.74 50.40 -21.01
N ALA A 945 -11.29 50.20 -22.26
CA ALA A 945 -9.90 50.37 -22.69
C ALA A 945 -9.45 51.84 -22.83
N ASP A 946 -10.28 52.73 -23.39
CA ASP A 946 -10.01 54.17 -23.41
C ASP A 946 -9.91 54.73 -21.97
N GLU A 947 -10.72 54.21 -21.07
CA GLU A 947 -10.73 54.57 -19.65
C GLU A 947 -9.48 54.06 -18.92
N LEU A 948 -9.08 52.79 -19.09
CA LEU A 948 -7.78 52.31 -18.58
C LEU A 948 -6.63 53.18 -19.09
N ALA A 949 -6.62 53.50 -20.39
CA ALA A 949 -5.58 54.33 -21.01
C ALA A 949 -5.60 55.78 -20.50
N ALA A 950 -6.76 56.29 -20.06
CA ALA A 950 -6.91 57.59 -19.41
C ALA A 950 -6.65 57.56 -17.89
N GLY A 951 -6.59 56.37 -17.28
CA GLY A 951 -6.47 56.19 -15.83
C GLY A 951 -7.77 56.42 -15.05
N THR A 952 -8.93 56.23 -15.69
CA THR A 952 -10.26 56.25 -15.03
C THR A 952 -10.73 54.82 -14.68
N ASP A 953 -11.77 54.70 -13.85
CA ASP A 953 -12.31 53.41 -13.38
C ASP A 953 -13.51 53.01 -14.26
N PRO A 954 -13.48 51.89 -15.01
CA PRO A 954 -14.55 51.50 -15.93
C PRO A 954 -15.86 51.00 -15.29
N LYS A 955 -16.32 51.57 -14.16
CA LYS A 955 -17.36 50.98 -13.27
C LYS A 955 -18.31 51.94 -12.56
#